data_AF-A0A3D8HA67-F1
#
_entry.id   AF-A0A3D8HA67-F1
#
_cell.length_a   1.000
_cell.length_b   1.000
_cell.length_c   1.000
_cell.angle_alpha   90.00
_cell.angle_beta   90.00
_cell.angle_gamma   90.00
#
_symmetry.space_group_name_H-M   'P 1'
#
loop_
_entity.id
_entity.type
_entity.pdbx_description
1 polymer ?
#
loop_
_entity_poly.entity_id
_entity_poly.type
_entity_poly.pdbx_seq_one_letter_code
_entity_poly.pdbx_strand_id
1 'polypeptide(L)'
;MKMTNIMKVNISTYPTALRLLATLFFFLLFTLPAAGEEGDGSKSTIENEDGGDGTKGNPILIATAKELAYFAQQVNDGGKKLSYGTDGEIDESREQNYKGGFSGYYFALSRNIDLAGIEWTPIGTYMHDFRGHFDGQGHVVKGLKVDMSNGSGHIYAGLFGCIYDGTIQNLGVELSDDGIKAGSTGGVVYAGGIVGKITGSGGAATIRNCYVTGSGGVTITEYSRGGSACAGGIAGYVNKAGSVGTQSVTLTHCYATVDVTGLIYTGGIVGELEDGTLSFTYATGKVTGSPGCTGGICGYSFGGSLTNNLALNKEISGSDSYSGRVLGQNSSSSTTLGSNYANPDMLVNGQLAAGTDAGSNSGANTYSDKFKDDLIETTPGNETAWKDAWEWTDGQLPQLKMITGEDDKGKPTGYSNNAFGSQPSISVGDYLTHAPWADCAATSIANSGTGTKDDPILIASGAELAYLAQQVNNNKNLKVGGDNGTDIDNTNGFSDKYFALSDNIDLAGGEWTPIGTYGKNGLNHEFCGHFDGKGHTVSGLKMDLHVESGDDSWTLAGLFGYVKDGTLQNLGVELADAGIVVSAKKGYVYAGGIAGKITAFSSGKPVILRNCYVTGKGGVRITGAGESAYAGGITGHTLERYGIVRITHCYTLVDVEATGTRDSYAGGIAGYANGELSYTYATGKVEVKGGTGRTAGGICGSPPDNLSNNLALNGEIIGSGYFIHRVRGEGRDSGSNYASTQTKVNGSPVHSNNPSSWDGANTWLDTFENDLKGVSDEAKAAWNAAWTWPDGKLPQLKMVTDEDTDGNPTYGDWTPGIQPLIDAAGLLPARPKLYIVQPAKGGKLQVFDEATGLDILDGYAVTPGITLSLKPSAANNYRFDGIYSGTTADDVTTPVSGTTIPMPAADLWLSAHFTYVAPPPPPTVYHTVTLPAVEGAVTNPRPGSYTIEAGRTFRFYLTLDTAYSESQPVVTTDRGETLTARSSDGAYLLKNVLGDVEIYIDGLYPNLPVANESITDPHAADRSALPRIWTEPSALCILLPDGFLAGVNASAIPIRILSLDGRLVDIFKAAPGLNRRQLPTGVYIVWIGDIVRKVVVRN
;
A
#
# COMPACT_ATOMS: atom_id res chain seq x y z
N MET A 1 -5.08 6.34 47.68
CA MET A 1 -4.67 5.45 48.79
C MET A 1 -3.31 5.95 49.28
N LYS A 2 -3.24 6.48 50.53
CA LYS A 2 -2.07 6.94 51.34
C LYS A 2 -0.95 7.71 50.59
N MET A 3 -0.86 9.04 50.58
CA MET A 3 -0.57 10.00 51.68
C MET A 3 0.63 9.64 52.56
N THR A 4 1.76 10.33 52.41
CA THR A 4 2.54 10.86 53.55
C THR A 4 3.40 12.06 53.12
N ASN A 5 3.31 13.11 53.94
CA ASN A 5 3.98 14.41 53.86
C ASN A 5 5.14 14.42 54.91
N ILE A 6 5.85 15.55 55.04
CA ILE A 6 6.78 15.96 56.14
C ILE A 6 8.26 15.57 55.87
N MET A 7 9.31 16.42 55.94
CA MET A 7 9.57 17.63 56.73
C MET A 7 10.62 18.55 56.05
N LYS A 8 10.41 19.86 56.11
CA LYS A 8 11.49 20.87 56.06
C LYS A 8 12.23 20.86 57.39
N VAL A 9 13.56 20.84 57.37
CA VAL A 9 14.38 21.32 58.49
C VAL A 9 15.42 22.29 57.94
N ASN A 10 15.37 23.50 58.46
CA ASN A 10 16.30 24.59 58.21
C ASN A 10 17.11 24.78 59.50
N ILE A 11 18.42 24.58 59.48
CA ILE A 11 19.31 24.98 60.57
C ILE A 11 20.59 25.57 59.95
N SER A 12 20.69 26.90 60.02
CA SER A 12 21.94 27.64 59.95
C SER A 12 22.48 27.83 61.37
N THR A 13 23.77 27.54 61.60
CA THR A 13 24.70 28.21 62.54
C THR A 13 26.05 27.45 62.63
N TYR A 14 27.02 27.85 61.79
CA TYR A 14 28.50 28.05 61.98
C TYR A 14 29.41 27.04 62.77
N PRO A 15 30.78 27.08 62.67
CA PRO A 15 31.68 27.82 61.76
C PRO A 15 32.93 27.05 61.21
N THR A 16 33.57 27.63 60.18
CA THR A 16 35.03 27.66 59.87
C THR A 16 35.97 26.51 60.28
N ALA A 17 35.65 25.25 60.00
CA ALA A 17 36.64 24.17 59.95
C ALA A 17 36.56 23.31 58.67
N LEU A 18 35.45 23.39 57.93
CA LEU A 18 35.24 22.59 56.72
C LEU A 18 35.76 23.25 55.42
N ARG A 19 36.13 24.54 55.47
CA ARG A 19 36.71 25.27 54.32
C ARG A 19 38.20 24.99 54.07
N LEU A 20 38.88 24.28 54.99
CA LEU A 20 40.26 23.82 54.77
C LEU A 20 40.36 22.34 54.36
N LEU A 21 39.26 21.58 54.46
CA LEU A 21 39.20 20.17 54.05
C LEU A 21 38.61 19.99 52.65
N ALA A 22 37.84 20.94 52.13
CA ALA A 22 37.38 20.95 50.73
C ALA A 22 38.48 21.33 49.72
N THR A 23 39.52 22.06 50.15
CA THR A 23 40.69 22.40 49.32
C THR A 23 41.74 21.29 49.25
N LEU A 24 41.69 20.29 50.14
CA LEU A 24 42.56 19.11 50.08
C LEU A 24 41.89 17.88 49.42
N PHE A 25 40.56 17.91 49.24
CA PHE A 25 39.78 16.80 48.67
C PHE A 25 39.63 16.88 47.13
N PHE A 26 40.08 17.97 46.51
CA PHE A 26 40.04 18.16 45.05
C PHE A 26 41.30 17.66 44.30
N PHE A 27 42.26 17.06 45.01
CA PHE A 27 43.55 16.63 44.44
C PHE A 27 43.67 15.12 44.18
N LEU A 28 42.61 14.32 44.35
CA LEU A 28 42.76 12.84 44.38
C LEU A 28 41.63 12.01 43.75
N LEU A 29 40.81 12.56 42.87
CA LEU A 29 39.81 11.79 42.11
C LEU A 29 39.94 12.02 40.60
N PHE A 30 41.01 11.50 40.01
CA PHE A 30 41.04 11.14 38.60
C PHE A 30 41.37 9.65 38.50
N THR A 31 40.36 8.80 38.36
CA THR A 31 40.55 7.42 37.88
C THR A 31 39.36 6.95 37.02
N LEU A 32 39.63 6.91 35.69
CA LEU A 32 39.31 5.84 34.71
C LEU A 32 37.87 5.71 34.14
N PRO A 33 37.67 5.03 32.98
CA PRO A 33 38.45 5.03 31.72
C PRO A 33 37.60 5.06 30.43
N ALA A 34 38.20 5.38 29.27
CA ALA A 34 37.79 4.88 27.95
C ALA A 34 39.02 4.82 27.00
N ALA A 35 39.00 3.85 26.09
CA ALA A 35 40.16 3.12 25.58
C ALA A 35 41.05 3.87 24.56
N GLY A 36 42.37 3.66 24.69
CA GLY A 36 43.31 3.69 23.56
C GLY A 36 44.34 4.81 23.50
N GLU A 37 45.12 5.04 24.57
CA GLU A 37 46.58 5.26 24.55
C GLU A 37 47.06 5.63 25.98
N GLU A 38 48.11 4.94 26.45
CA GLU A 38 48.70 5.08 27.78
C GLU A 38 49.50 6.38 27.92
N GLY A 39 49.34 7.07 29.07
CA GLY A 39 50.28 8.11 29.53
C GLY A 39 49.61 9.26 30.28
N ASP A 40 49.85 9.35 31.59
CA ASP A 40 49.34 10.39 32.50
C ASP A 40 49.92 11.80 32.28
N GLY A 41 50.79 12.00 31.29
CA GLY A 41 51.57 13.22 31.14
C GLY A 41 50.77 14.43 30.64
N SER A 42 50.76 15.51 31.41
CA SER A 42 50.59 16.86 30.87
C SER A 42 51.72 17.13 29.88
N LYS A 43 51.38 17.57 28.65
CA LYS A 43 52.39 18.06 27.70
C LYS A 43 52.94 19.39 28.22
N SER A 44 54.26 19.57 28.17
CA SER A 44 54.97 20.82 28.50
C SER A 44 55.57 21.50 27.27
N THR A 45 55.31 20.96 26.07
CA THR A 45 55.80 21.48 24.78
C THR A 45 54.85 21.07 23.65
N ILE A 46 54.83 21.85 22.57
CA ILE A 46 54.19 21.48 21.28
C ILE A 46 55.22 20.72 20.45
N GLU A 47 54.91 19.51 19.96
CA GLU A 47 55.90 18.73 19.19
C GLU A 47 56.27 19.43 17.88
N ASN A 48 55.33 20.20 17.31
CA ASN A 48 55.54 21.01 16.12
C ASN A 48 56.12 20.17 14.97
N GLU A 49 55.46 19.05 14.70
CA GLU A 49 55.76 18.18 13.56
C GLU A 49 55.89 19.07 12.30
N ASP A 50 56.92 18.86 11.49
CA ASP A 50 57.29 19.67 10.31
C ASP A 50 58.01 21.02 10.54
N GLY A 51 58.27 21.42 11.80
CA GLY A 51 59.33 22.39 12.12
C GLY A 51 59.00 23.88 11.89
N GLY A 52 57.75 24.28 12.13
CA GLY A 52 57.32 25.68 12.14
C GLY A 52 58.11 26.57 13.12
N ASP A 53 58.45 27.80 12.73
CA ASP A 53 59.15 28.77 13.61
C ASP A 53 58.22 29.88 14.14
N GLY A 54 56.94 29.81 13.79
CA GLY A 54 55.92 30.76 14.22
C GLY A 54 55.85 32.01 13.35
N THR A 55 56.54 32.05 12.20
CA THR A 55 56.39 33.11 11.20
C THR A 55 55.19 32.86 10.29
N LYS A 56 54.69 33.89 9.58
CA LYS A 56 53.50 33.82 8.70
C LYS A 56 53.56 32.68 7.67
N GLY A 57 54.74 32.40 7.13
CA GLY A 57 54.95 31.33 6.13
C GLY A 57 55.29 29.98 6.73
N ASN A 58 55.55 29.90 8.03
CA ASN A 58 56.01 28.69 8.71
C ASN A 58 55.44 28.64 10.15
N PRO A 59 54.11 28.48 10.31
CA PRO A 59 53.44 28.56 11.61
C PRO A 59 53.80 27.39 12.52
N ILE A 60 53.73 27.59 13.84
CA ILE A 60 53.89 26.49 14.82
C ILE A 60 52.67 25.56 14.73
N LEU A 61 52.91 24.28 14.47
CA LEU A 61 51.89 23.28 14.20
C LEU A 61 51.42 22.56 15.47
N ILE A 62 50.10 22.49 15.65
CA ILE A 62 49.42 21.81 16.76
C ILE A 62 48.68 20.60 16.18
N ALA A 63 49.03 19.41 16.69
CA ALA A 63 48.53 18.15 16.15
C ALA A 63 47.56 17.44 17.10
N THR A 64 47.60 17.71 18.41
CA THR A 64 46.87 16.89 19.40
C THR A 64 46.08 17.72 20.40
N ALA A 65 45.04 17.12 21.00
CA ALA A 65 44.26 17.74 22.07
C ALA A 65 45.13 18.20 23.26
N LYS A 66 46.15 17.40 23.62
CA LYS A 66 47.10 17.74 24.70
C LYS A 66 47.96 18.95 24.35
N GLU A 67 48.38 19.11 23.10
CA GLU A 67 49.13 20.29 22.65
C GLU A 67 48.26 21.53 22.60
N LEU A 68 47.03 21.41 22.12
CA LEU A 68 46.08 22.53 22.12
C LEU A 68 45.77 22.98 23.56
N ALA A 69 45.64 22.03 24.50
CA ALA A 69 45.45 22.34 25.92
C ALA A 69 46.69 23.03 26.54
N TYR A 70 47.91 22.55 26.21
CA TYR A 70 49.14 23.23 26.61
C TYR A 70 49.23 24.64 26.03
N PHE A 71 48.90 24.81 24.75
CA PHE A 71 48.82 26.13 24.11
C PHE A 71 47.83 27.06 24.84
N ALA A 72 46.63 26.57 25.15
CA ALA A 72 45.63 27.29 25.93
C ALA A 72 46.19 27.72 27.30
N GLN A 73 46.86 26.82 28.00
CA GLN A 73 47.53 27.12 29.28
C GLN A 73 48.54 28.25 29.13
N GLN A 74 49.42 28.19 28.12
CA GLN A 74 50.46 29.20 27.94
C GLN A 74 49.90 30.59 27.56
N VAL A 75 48.82 30.63 26.75
CA VAL A 75 48.08 31.87 26.50
C VAL A 75 47.49 32.40 27.81
N ASN A 76 46.88 31.52 28.60
CA ASN A 76 46.23 31.87 29.86
C ASN A 76 47.22 32.30 30.96
N ASP A 77 48.50 31.92 30.86
CA ASP A 77 49.60 32.42 31.71
C ASP A 77 50.20 33.74 31.19
N GLY A 78 49.50 34.40 30.27
CA GLY A 78 49.83 35.70 29.69
C GLY A 78 50.46 35.64 28.30
N GLY A 79 50.81 34.45 27.79
CA GLY A 79 51.44 34.26 26.47
C GLY A 79 52.92 34.61 26.44
N LYS A 80 53.64 34.43 27.57
CA LYS A 80 55.03 34.91 27.74
C LYS A 80 56.06 33.93 27.25
N LYS A 81 55.76 32.64 27.43
CA LYS A 81 56.66 31.53 27.15
C LYS A 81 55.91 30.40 26.46
N LEU A 82 56.52 29.78 25.47
CA LEU A 82 56.00 28.60 24.80
C LEU A 82 57.16 27.77 24.27
N SER A 83 57.26 26.51 24.67
CA SER A 83 58.26 25.59 24.14
C SER A 83 57.67 24.77 23.01
N TYR A 84 58.38 24.64 21.90
CA TYR A 84 57.95 23.91 20.71
C TYR A 84 59.12 23.20 20.00
N GLY A 85 58.87 22.05 19.37
CA GLY A 85 59.91 21.24 18.74
C GLY A 85 60.96 20.73 19.73
N THR A 86 62.18 20.46 19.25
CA THR A 86 63.28 19.97 20.09
C THR A 86 63.94 21.09 20.92
N ASP A 87 64.15 22.26 20.32
CA ASP A 87 64.90 23.38 20.92
C ASP A 87 64.19 24.75 20.75
N GLY A 88 62.96 24.78 20.23
CA GLY A 88 62.21 26.01 20.00
C GLY A 88 61.61 26.57 21.29
N GLU A 89 61.83 27.85 21.55
CA GLU A 89 61.19 28.57 22.65
C GLU A 89 60.81 29.97 22.19
N ILE A 90 59.56 30.36 22.44
CA ILE A 90 59.17 31.76 22.55
C ILE A 90 59.41 32.15 24.01
N ASP A 91 60.24 33.15 24.29
CA ASP A 91 60.42 33.71 25.64
C ASP A 91 60.49 35.23 25.59
N GLU A 92 59.34 35.86 25.78
CA GLU A 92 59.23 37.32 25.81
C GLU A 92 59.22 37.87 27.25
N SER A 93 59.56 37.05 28.25
CA SER A 93 59.48 37.44 29.67
C SER A 93 60.38 38.61 30.06
N ARG A 94 61.36 38.96 29.21
CA ARG A 94 62.33 40.05 29.42
C ARG A 94 62.13 41.25 28.50
N GLU A 95 61.13 41.23 27.61
CA GLU A 95 60.90 42.33 26.68
C GLU A 95 60.25 43.55 27.35
N GLN A 96 60.80 44.74 27.09
CA GLN A 96 60.32 45.99 27.69
C GLN A 96 58.97 46.48 27.12
N ASN A 97 58.59 46.05 25.92
CA ASN A 97 57.34 46.42 25.22
C ASN A 97 56.45 45.21 24.92
N TYR A 98 56.54 44.19 25.76
CA TYR A 98 55.79 42.94 25.63
C TYR A 98 54.28 43.19 25.52
N LYS A 99 53.66 42.71 24.43
CA LYS A 99 52.23 42.92 24.16
C LYS A 99 51.31 41.84 24.76
N GLY A 100 51.85 40.71 25.22
CA GLY A 100 51.01 39.60 25.68
C GLY A 100 50.54 38.67 24.56
N GLY A 101 50.15 37.46 24.93
CA GLY A 101 49.27 36.62 24.10
C GLY A 101 49.85 36.13 22.77
N PHE A 102 51.18 36.05 22.65
CA PHE A 102 51.89 35.65 21.42
C PHE A 102 51.63 36.57 20.22
N SER A 103 51.56 37.89 20.47
CA SER A 103 51.43 38.89 19.40
C SER A 103 52.53 38.74 18.34
N GLY A 104 52.15 38.60 17.08
CA GLY A 104 53.08 38.46 15.95
C GLY A 104 53.48 37.02 15.59
N TYR A 105 53.09 36.02 16.40
CA TYR A 105 53.31 34.61 16.08
C TYR A 105 52.11 33.97 15.40
N TYR A 106 52.42 32.97 14.57
CA TYR A 106 51.47 32.19 13.79
C TYR A 106 51.44 30.75 14.27
N PHE A 107 50.23 30.26 14.49
CA PHE A 107 49.93 28.89 14.92
C PHE A 107 48.97 28.27 13.92
N ALA A 108 49.10 26.97 13.68
CA ALA A 108 48.16 26.25 12.84
C ALA A 108 47.87 24.84 13.31
N LEU A 109 46.72 24.31 12.93
CA LEU A 109 46.44 22.88 13.10
C LEU A 109 47.09 22.09 11.96
N SER A 110 47.67 20.93 12.28
CA SER A 110 48.16 19.97 11.27
C SER A 110 47.22 18.77 11.06
N ARG A 111 46.19 18.64 11.91
CA ARG A 111 45.15 17.61 11.83
C ARG A 111 43.90 18.03 12.61
N ASN A 112 42.81 17.29 12.39
CA ASN A 112 41.62 17.40 13.22
C ASN A 112 41.95 17.05 14.68
N ILE A 113 41.35 17.77 15.63
CA ILE A 113 41.53 17.55 17.06
C ILE A 113 40.22 17.05 17.64
N ASP A 114 40.26 15.95 18.38
CA ASP A 114 39.11 15.42 19.10
C ASP A 114 39.22 15.77 20.60
N LEU A 115 38.23 16.48 21.11
CA LEU A 115 38.07 16.87 22.52
C LEU A 115 36.99 16.06 23.24
N ALA A 116 36.48 14.97 22.65
CA ALA A 116 35.41 14.18 23.25
C ALA A 116 35.74 13.76 24.71
N GLY A 117 34.82 14.08 25.62
CA GLY A 117 34.96 13.79 27.05
C GLY A 117 35.91 14.71 27.82
N ILE A 118 36.50 15.72 27.17
CA ILE A 118 37.38 16.72 27.79
C ILE A 118 36.57 17.97 28.10
N GLU A 119 36.62 18.42 29.36
CA GLU A 119 36.11 19.75 29.74
C GLU A 119 37.10 20.81 29.30
N TRP A 120 36.72 21.63 28.32
CA TRP A 120 37.64 22.56 27.67
C TRP A 120 37.86 23.82 28.50
N THR A 121 39.12 24.22 28.64
CA THR A 121 39.49 25.54 29.16
C THR A 121 39.74 26.47 27.97
N PRO A 122 38.99 27.58 27.83
CA PRO A 122 39.13 28.48 26.69
C PRO A 122 40.55 29.04 26.52
N ILE A 123 40.97 29.23 25.27
CA ILE A 123 42.23 29.91 24.92
C ILE A 123 42.04 31.42 25.10
N GLY A 124 42.77 31.99 26.04
CA GLY A 124 42.61 33.38 26.45
C GLY A 124 41.53 33.56 27.52
N THR A 125 41.81 34.43 28.49
CA THR A 125 40.92 34.80 29.58
C THR A 125 40.66 36.31 29.57
N TYR A 126 39.80 36.80 30.46
CA TYR A 126 39.57 38.25 30.58
C TYR A 126 40.81 39.06 31.02
N MET A 127 41.81 38.42 31.65
CA MET A 127 43.07 39.07 32.03
C MET A 127 44.18 38.87 31.00
N HIS A 128 44.06 37.84 30.17
CA HIS A 128 45.14 37.35 29.30
C HIS A 128 44.56 37.00 27.93
N ASP A 129 44.57 37.96 27.01
CA ASP A 129 44.04 37.78 25.65
C ASP A 129 44.99 36.95 24.79
N PHE A 130 44.45 36.21 23.81
CA PHE A 130 45.22 35.74 22.67
C PHE A 130 45.41 36.88 21.65
N ARG A 131 46.64 37.08 21.17
CA ARG A 131 47.00 38.17 20.24
C ARG A 131 47.76 37.67 19.00
N GLY A 132 47.91 36.36 18.84
CA GLY A 132 48.56 35.75 17.70
C GLY A 132 47.59 35.48 16.54
N HIS A 133 48.07 34.72 15.57
CA HIS A 133 47.31 34.27 14.40
C HIS A 133 47.12 32.75 14.48
N PHE A 134 45.89 32.27 14.31
CA PHE A 134 45.55 30.85 14.38
C PHE A 134 44.86 30.41 13.08
N ASP A 135 45.48 29.49 12.35
CA ASP A 135 44.95 28.93 11.12
C ASP A 135 44.56 27.46 11.33
N GLY A 136 43.28 27.11 11.18
CA GLY A 136 42.84 25.73 11.24
C GLY A 136 43.34 24.88 10.08
N GLN A 137 43.87 25.47 9.00
CA GLN A 137 44.27 24.80 7.75
C GLN A 137 43.20 23.84 7.21
N GLY A 138 41.93 24.16 7.47
CA GLY A 138 40.76 23.37 7.12
C GLY A 138 40.46 22.18 8.04
N HIS A 139 41.14 22.08 9.17
CA HIS A 139 40.87 21.08 10.19
C HIS A 139 39.73 21.49 11.13
N VAL A 140 39.20 20.48 11.83
CA VAL A 140 38.06 20.59 12.73
C VAL A 140 38.49 20.24 14.15
N VAL A 141 38.08 21.07 15.12
CA VAL A 141 38.10 20.73 16.55
C VAL A 141 36.74 20.15 16.92
N LYS A 142 36.72 18.87 17.31
CA LYS A 142 35.50 18.08 17.53
C LYS A 142 35.22 17.86 19.00
N GLY A 143 33.93 17.68 19.34
CA GLY A 143 33.50 17.36 20.68
C GLY A 143 33.74 18.48 21.69
N LEU A 144 33.75 19.75 21.26
CA LEU A 144 33.98 20.87 22.16
C LEU A 144 32.89 20.94 23.23
N LYS A 145 33.32 21.04 24.49
CA LYS A 145 32.46 21.22 25.66
C LYS A 145 33.06 22.25 26.60
N VAL A 146 32.29 23.24 27.02
CA VAL A 146 32.70 24.24 28.01
C VAL A 146 31.59 24.45 29.02
N ASP A 147 31.87 24.29 30.30
CA ASP A 147 30.98 24.60 31.41
C ASP A 147 31.63 25.60 32.37
N MET A 148 31.27 26.87 32.21
CA MET A 148 31.62 27.99 33.06
C MET A 148 30.36 28.62 33.68
N SER A 149 29.38 27.79 34.04
CA SER A 149 28.04 28.23 34.50
C SER A 149 27.98 28.85 35.90
N ASN A 150 29.00 28.65 36.74
CA ASN A 150 29.01 29.08 38.15
C ASN A 150 30.11 30.12 38.46
N GLY A 151 30.39 31.02 37.52
CA GLY A 151 31.41 32.05 37.65
C GLY A 151 31.06 33.15 38.65
N SER A 152 32.08 33.79 39.23
CA SER A 152 31.91 34.98 40.09
C SER A 152 32.57 36.24 39.52
N GLY A 153 33.06 36.20 38.28
CA GLY A 153 33.78 37.30 37.62
C GLY A 153 33.43 37.40 36.13
N HIS A 154 34.30 37.96 35.31
CA HIS A 154 34.10 37.98 33.86
C HIS A 154 34.27 36.58 33.27
N ILE A 155 33.28 36.11 32.51
CA ILE A 155 33.27 34.77 31.89
C ILE A 155 33.23 34.93 30.38
N TYR A 156 34.27 34.44 29.71
CA TYR A 156 34.35 34.40 28.25
C TYR A 156 34.52 32.95 27.80
N ALA A 157 33.51 32.41 27.13
CA ALA A 157 33.41 30.99 26.79
C ALA A 157 33.43 30.76 25.27
N GLY A 158 34.11 29.69 24.87
CA GLY A 158 34.33 29.28 23.48
C GLY A 158 35.56 28.41 23.37
N LEU A 159 35.94 28.02 22.14
CA LEU A 159 37.28 27.47 21.91
C LEU A 159 38.35 28.48 22.39
N PHE A 160 38.12 29.75 22.04
CA PHE A 160 38.82 30.91 22.55
C PHE A 160 37.93 31.68 23.53
N GLY A 161 38.48 32.12 24.66
CA GLY A 161 37.77 33.01 25.57
C GLY A 161 37.86 34.45 25.08
N CYS A 162 39.09 34.98 24.95
CA CYS A 162 39.33 36.37 24.57
C CYS A 162 40.43 36.51 23.51
N ILE A 163 40.16 37.27 22.45
CA ILE A 163 41.11 37.63 21.39
C ILE A 163 41.26 39.14 21.34
N TYR A 164 42.49 39.62 21.22
CA TYR A 164 42.81 41.05 21.05
C TYR A 164 43.82 41.25 19.93
N ASP A 165 43.44 41.96 18.86
CA ASP A 165 44.26 42.17 17.66
C ASP A 165 44.81 40.86 17.03
N GLY A 166 44.14 39.72 17.25
CA GLY A 166 44.50 38.41 16.70
C GLY A 166 43.54 37.92 15.60
N THR A 167 43.95 36.87 14.87
CA THR A 167 43.14 36.31 13.77
C THR A 167 42.86 34.82 13.93
N ILE A 168 41.66 34.40 13.54
CA ILE A 168 41.26 32.99 13.41
C ILE A 168 40.78 32.74 11.97
N GLN A 169 41.28 31.67 11.34
CA GLN A 169 40.78 31.29 10.01
C GLN A 169 40.79 29.80 9.69
N ASN A 170 40.08 29.42 8.62
CA ASN A 170 40.01 28.05 8.07
C ASN A 170 39.71 26.97 9.12
N LEU A 171 38.83 27.27 10.08
CA LEU A 171 38.63 26.44 11.26
C LEU A 171 37.18 25.98 11.37
N GLY A 172 36.98 24.65 11.46
CA GLY A 172 35.73 24.06 11.89
C GLY A 172 35.72 23.79 13.40
N VAL A 173 34.59 24.02 14.06
CA VAL A 173 34.35 23.58 15.44
C VAL A 173 33.05 22.79 15.48
N GLU A 174 33.10 21.59 16.08
CA GLU A 174 31.95 20.74 16.31
C GLU A 174 31.69 20.64 17.82
N LEU A 175 30.55 21.17 18.27
CA LEU A 175 30.12 21.11 19.66
C LEU A 175 29.64 19.70 20.03
N SER A 176 30.00 19.26 21.24
CA SER A 176 29.41 18.07 21.86
C SER A 176 27.94 18.29 22.24
N ASP A 177 27.21 17.22 22.60
CA ASP A 177 25.83 17.30 23.12
C ASP A 177 25.69 18.27 24.32
N ASP A 178 26.72 18.37 25.15
CA ASP A 178 26.73 19.27 26.32
C ASP A 178 26.93 20.75 25.94
N GLY A 179 27.48 21.01 24.76
CA GLY A 179 27.68 22.34 24.19
C GLY A 179 28.54 23.26 25.05
N ILE A 180 28.23 24.56 24.97
CA ILE A 180 28.87 25.62 25.75
C ILE A 180 27.85 26.21 26.72
N LYS A 181 28.20 26.23 28.00
CA LYS A 181 27.40 26.78 29.10
C LYS A 181 28.22 27.83 29.83
N ALA A 182 27.70 29.05 29.91
CA ALA A 182 28.38 30.16 30.56
C ALA A 182 27.44 30.89 31.53
N GLY A 183 27.94 31.25 32.72
CA GLY A 183 27.13 31.91 33.74
C GLY A 183 28.00 32.63 34.76
N SER A 184 27.58 33.83 35.16
CA SER A 184 28.29 34.59 36.19
C SER A 184 27.36 35.35 37.12
N THR A 185 27.67 35.31 38.41
CA THR A 185 27.02 36.12 39.44
C THR A 185 27.70 37.46 39.72
N GLY A 186 28.89 37.71 39.14
CA GLY A 186 29.74 38.85 39.50
C GLY A 186 30.39 39.63 38.34
N GLY A 187 30.05 39.33 37.08
CA GLY A 187 30.61 40.03 35.93
C GLY A 187 29.78 39.93 34.65
N VAL A 188 30.43 40.24 33.53
CA VAL A 188 29.90 40.03 32.16
C VAL A 188 30.07 38.58 31.71
N VAL A 189 29.19 38.12 30.83
CA VAL A 189 29.20 36.78 30.26
C VAL A 189 29.16 36.89 28.75
N TYR A 190 30.20 36.44 28.06
CA TYR A 190 30.23 36.36 26.60
C TYR A 190 30.51 34.94 26.16
N ALA A 191 29.69 34.40 25.27
CA ALA A 191 29.80 33.03 24.82
C ALA A 191 29.67 32.93 23.30
N GLY A 192 30.59 32.20 22.66
CA GLY A 192 30.46 31.81 21.28
C GLY A 192 31.15 30.49 20.98
N GLY A 193 30.71 29.79 19.93
CA GLY A 193 31.31 28.50 19.54
C GLY A 193 32.80 28.60 19.27
N ILE A 194 33.23 29.68 18.62
CA ILE A 194 34.64 29.96 18.35
C ILE A 194 35.23 30.86 19.44
N VAL A 195 34.58 32.00 19.71
CA VAL A 195 35.13 33.00 20.64
C VAL A 195 34.08 33.60 21.58
N GLY A 196 34.44 33.78 22.85
CA GLY A 196 33.64 34.59 23.77
C GLY A 196 33.67 36.07 23.38
N LYS A 197 34.86 36.67 23.33
CA LYS A 197 35.08 38.06 22.97
C LYS A 197 36.24 38.25 21.99
N ILE A 198 36.05 39.09 20.98
CA ILE A 198 37.13 39.60 20.12
C ILE A 198 37.16 41.13 20.11
N THR A 199 38.36 41.69 20.21
CA THR A 199 38.58 43.13 20.21
C THR A 199 39.72 43.54 19.27
N GLY A 200 39.57 44.67 18.58
CA GLY A 200 40.65 45.27 17.78
C GLY A 200 40.83 46.75 18.10
N SER A 201 42.07 47.21 18.29
CA SER A 201 42.39 48.63 18.56
C SER A 201 43.48 49.21 17.67
N GLY A 202 44.31 48.37 17.06
CA GLY A 202 45.40 48.82 16.18
C GLY A 202 46.03 47.73 15.31
N GLY A 203 45.55 46.48 15.40
CA GLY A 203 45.95 45.35 14.54
C GLY A 203 44.76 44.69 13.83
N ALA A 204 45.02 43.64 13.06
CA ALA A 204 43.97 42.89 12.35
C ALA A 204 43.25 41.93 13.33
N ALA A 205 42.12 42.36 13.88
CA ALA A 205 41.21 41.47 14.61
C ALA A 205 40.21 40.85 13.62
N THR A 206 40.37 39.57 13.30
CA THR A 206 39.59 38.93 12.23
C THR A 206 39.21 37.48 12.54
N ILE A 207 37.95 37.13 12.32
CA ILE A 207 37.49 35.74 12.27
C ILE A 207 36.95 35.52 10.88
N ARG A 208 37.50 34.55 10.15
CA ARG A 208 37.03 34.30 8.79
C ARG A 208 37.15 32.87 8.33
N ASN A 209 36.27 32.47 7.42
CA ASN A 209 36.31 31.14 6.84
C ASN A 209 36.23 30.06 7.92
N CYS A 210 35.31 30.25 8.87
CA CYS A 210 35.15 29.38 10.02
C CYS A 210 33.70 28.97 10.23
N TYR A 211 33.46 27.82 10.85
CA TYR A 211 32.11 27.35 11.10
C TYR A 211 31.95 26.64 12.43
N VAL A 212 30.71 26.66 12.95
CA VAL A 212 30.32 25.94 14.17
C VAL A 212 29.12 25.04 13.87
N THR A 213 29.30 23.75 14.11
CA THR A 213 28.25 22.72 14.01
C THR A 213 28.19 21.93 15.31
N GLY A 214 27.31 20.93 15.39
CA GLY A 214 27.21 20.05 16.54
C GLY A 214 25.77 19.89 17.02
N SER A 215 25.58 18.94 17.93
CA SER A 215 24.29 18.62 18.55
C SER A 215 23.97 19.48 19.77
N GLY A 216 24.99 19.98 20.47
CA GLY A 216 24.82 20.94 21.57
C GLY A 216 24.75 22.38 21.08
N GLY A 217 24.31 23.27 21.98
CA GLY A 217 24.15 24.71 21.71
C GLY A 217 25.09 25.60 22.52
N VAL A 218 24.99 26.90 22.29
CA VAL A 218 25.64 27.95 23.10
C VAL A 218 24.60 28.52 24.06
N THR A 219 24.79 28.34 25.37
CA THR A 219 23.82 28.72 26.39
C THR A 219 24.43 29.63 27.46
N ILE A 220 23.80 30.79 27.69
CA ILE A 220 24.04 31.58 28.89
C ILE A 220 22.99 31.23 29.94
N THR A 221 23.45 30.70 31.09
CA THR A 221 22.57 30.20 32.16
C THR A 221 22.21 31.27 33.17
N GLU A 222 23.11 32.23 33.42
CA GLU A 222 22.89 33.34 34.35
C GLU A 222 23.85 34.51 34.08
N TYR A 223 23.50 35.70 34.59
CA TYR A 223 24.36 36.87 34.55
C TYR A 223 24.11 37.77 35.77
N SER A 224 25.08 38.62 36.09
CA SER A 224 24.96 39.57 37.21
C SER A 224 24.00 40.71 36.89
N ARG A 225 23.18 41.13 37.86
CA ARG A 225 22.27 42.27 37.68
C ARG A 225 23.06 43.55 37.44
N GLY A 226 22.97 44.10 36.21
CA GLY A 226 23.75 45.25 35.76
C GLY A 226 25.02 44.89 34.97
N GLY A 227 25.31 43.61 34.80
CA GLY A 227 26.29 43.10 33.82
C GLY A 227 25.67 42.93 32.42
N SER A 228 26.51 42.58 31.44
CA SER A 228 26.13 42.27 30.06
C SER A 228 26.26 40.76 29.78
N ALA A 229 25.40 40.23 28.91
CA ALA A 229 25.33 38.81 28.58
C ALA A 229 25.10 38.60 27.06
N CYS A 230 26.14 38.25 26.31
CA CYS A 230 26.11 38.17 24.85
C CYS A 230 26.42 36.76 24.36
N ALA A 231 25.52 36.17 23.59
CA ALA A 231 25.65 34.82 23.04
C ALA A 231 25.55 34.84 21.50
N GLY A 232 26.50 34.20 20.83
CA GLY A 232 26.47 33.98 19.40
C GLY A 232 26.90 32.57 19.02
N GLY A 233 26.47 32.04 17.87
CA GLY A 233 26.94 30.74 17.40
C GLY A 233 28.45 30.75 17.10
N ILE A 234 28.99 31.87 16.61
CA ILE A 234 30.42 32.07 16.36
C ILE A 234 31.07 32.90 17.47
N ALA A 235 30.53 34.09 17.76
CA ALA A 235 31.13 35.06 18.68
C ALA A 235 30.11 35.64 19.66
N GLY A 236 30.46 35.75 20.94
CA GLY A 236 29.61 36.43 21.93
C GLY A 236 29.59 37.95 21.72
N TYR A 237 30.77 38.57 21.76
CA TYR A 237 30.92 40.03 21.68
C TYR A 237 32.08 40.42 20.74
N VAL A 238 31.79 41.29 19.77
CA VAL A 238 32.73 41.78 18.76
C VAL A 238 32.85 43.29 18.92
N ASN A 239 34.03 43.80 19.27
CA ASN A 239 34.21 45.22 19.61
C ASN A 239 35.45 45.85 18.96
N LYS A 240 35.29 47.04 18.36
CA LYS A 240 36.42 47.91 18.02
C LYS A 240 36.75 48.85 19.19
N ALA A 241 37.95 48.72 19.78
CA ALA A 241 38.38 49.54 20.89
C ALA A 241 39.04 50.86 20.42
N GLY A 242 38.32 51.98 20.59
CA GLY A 242 38.85 53.35 20.47
C GLY A 242 38.95 53.93 19.05
N SER A 243 39.05 55.27 18.95
CA SER A 243 39.05 56.02 17.68
C SER A 243 40.42 56.14 16.99
N VAL A 244 41.45 55.41 17.45
CA VAL A 244 42.83 55.59 16.99
C VAL A 244 43.22 54.48 16.01
N GLY A 245 42.86 54.63 14.73
CA GLY A 245 43.30 53.73 13.66
C GLY A 245 42.25 53.50 12.56
N THR A 246 42.71 53.07 11.38
CA THR A 246 41.87 52.79 10.19
C THR A 246 41.37 51.35 10.09
N GLN A 247 41.80 50.43 10.96
CA GLN A 247 41.34 49.03 10.91
C GLN A 247 40.02 48.83 11.70
N SER A 248 39.19 47.90 11.23
CA SER A 248 37.92 47.44 11.82
C SER A 248 38.04 45.99 12.28
N VAL A 249 37.22 45.56 13.25
CA VAL A 249 37.07 44.13 13.57
C VAL A 249 36.19 43.47 12.52
N THR A 250 36.64 42.38 11.92
CA THR A 250 35.93 41.72 10.81
C THR A 250 35.57 40.28 11.16
N LEU A 251 34.30 39.94 11.06
CA LEU A 251 33.80 38.57 11.07
C LEU A 251 33.15 38.28 9.72
N THR A 252 33.72 37.36 8.94
CA THR A 252 33.25 37.14 7.58
C THR A 252 33.43 35.72 7.07
N HIS A 253 32.60 35.26 6.13
CA HIS A 253 32.70 33.89 5.58
C HIS A 253 32.55 32.84 6.69
N CYS A 254 31.49 32.94 7.47
CA CYS A 254 31.27 32.05 8.60
C CYS A 254 29.84 31.54 8.66
N TYR A 255 29.64 30.36 9.24
CA TYR A 255 28.28 29.90 9.52
C TYR A 255 28.16 29.11 10.80
N ALA A 256 26.96 29.12 11.39
CA ALA A 256 26.65 28.34 12.58
C ALA A 256 25.32 27.59 12.43
N THR A 257 25.31 26.31 12.78
CA THR A 257 24.10 25.47 12.74
C THR A 257 23.56 25.11 14.12
N VAL A 258 24.22 25.56 15.18
CA VAL A 258 23.91 25.24 16.57
C VAL A 258 22.86 26.19 17.13
N ASP A 259 22.06 25.70 18.06
CA ASP A 259 21.10 26.52 18.79
C ASP A 259 21.83 27.50 19.73
N VAL A 260 21.29 28.71 19.87
CA VAL A 260 21.85 29.75 20.74
C VAL A 260 20.79 30.22 21.73
N THR A 261 21.09 30.11 23.02
CA THR A 261 20.25 30.59 24.11
C THR A 261 20.99 31.66 24.92
N GLY A 262 20.50 32.89 24.92
CA GLY A 262 21.10 34.03 25.62
C GLY A 262 20.11 34.82 26.47
N LEU A 263 20.62 35.81 27.20
CA LEU A 263 19.84 36.59 28.18
C LEU A 263 19.74 38.09 27.85
N ILE A 264 20.76 38.72 27.26
CA ILE A 264 20.75 40.16 26.91
C ILE A 264 20.88 40.38 25.40
N TYR A 265 21.93 39.89 24.75
CA TYR A 265 22.09 40.01 23.30
C TYR A 265 22.37 38.64 22.70
N THR A 266 21.49 38.17 21.83
CA THR A 266 21.54 36.81 21.31
C THR A 266 21.44 36.83 19.78
N GLY A 267 22.47 36.33 19.10
CA GLY A 267 22.48 36.20 17.66
C GLY A 267 22.80 34.77 17.23
N GLY A 268 22.32 34.34 16.05
CA GLY A 268 22.76 33.05 15.51
C GLY A 268 24.26 33.03 15.16
N ILE A 269 24.86 34.18 14.83
CA ILE A 269 26.31 34.31 14.59
C ILE A 269 26.99 35.13 15.68
N VAL A 270 26.50 36.35 15.94
CA VAL A 270 27.10 37.31 16.88
C VAL A 270 26.10 37.77 17.92
N GLY A 271 26.42 37.68 19.21
CA GLY A 271 25.58 38.26 20.26
C GLY A 271 25.47 39.78 20.11
N GLU A 272 26.60 40.47 20.17
CA GLU A 272 26.68 41.93 20.01
C GLU A 272 27.86 42.35 19.12
N LEU A 273 27.59 43.28 18.20
CA LEU A 273 28.52 43.88 17.25
C LEU A 273 28.68 45.39 17.50
N GLU A 274 29.87 45.81 17.88
CA GLU A 274 30.20 47.21 18.15
C GLU A 274 31.31 47.70 17.20
N ASP A 275 30.94 48.59 16.26
CA ASP A 275 31.82 49.19 15.24
C ASP A 275 32.64 48.18 14.41
N GLY A 276 32.11 46.96 14.23
CA GLY A 276 32.70 45.89 13.43
C GLY A 276 32.02 45.65 12.08
N THR A 277 32.57 44.73 11.29
CA THR A 277 32.00 44.25 10.02
C THR A 277 31.57 42.80 10.18
N LEU A 278 30.30 42.50 9.90
CA LEU A 278 29.71 41.17 9.86
C LEU A 278 29.14 40.91 8.47
N SER A 279 29.75 39.99 7.70
CA SER A 279 29.34 39.77 6.31
C SER A 279 29.61 38.38 5.76
N PHE A 280 28.85 37.97 4.75
CA PHE A 280 29.01 36.64 4.12
C PHE A 280 28.84 35.53 5.17
N THR A 281 27.76 35.60 5.95
CA THR A 281 27.48 34.60 6.99
C THR A 281 26.09 34.02 6.88
N TYR A 282 25.90 32.79 7.38
CA TYR A 282 24.56 32.22 7.53
C TYR A 282 24.38 31.45 8.84
N ALA A 283 23.16 31.46 9.39
CA ALA A 283 22.82 30.72 10.61
C ALA A 283 21.55 29.90 10.43
N THR A 284 21.52 28.66 10.93
CA THR A 284 20.35 27.77 10.81
C THR A 284 19.72 27.34 12.14
N GLY A 285 20.47 27.39 13.25
CA GLY A 285 20.01 26.94 14.57
C GLY A 285 18.93 27.85 15.18
N LYS A 286 18.14 27.34 16.11
CA LYS A 286 17.14 28.14 16.85
C LYS A 286 17.84 29.18 17.72
N VAL A 287 17.32 30.42 17.74
CA VAL A 287 17.85 31.49 18.59
C VAL A 287 16.83 31.88 19.65
N THR A 288 17.19 31.79 20.92
CA THR A 288 16.34 32.13 22.06
C THR A 288 17.01 33.18 22.94
N GLY A 289 16.44 34.38 23.08
CA GLY A 289 16.98 35.46 23.90
C GLY A 289 15.96 36.12 24.82
N SER A 290 16.05 35.93 26.14
CA SER A 290 15.09 36.52 27.08
C SER A 290 15.77 37.05 28.35
N PRO A 291 15.55 38.31 28.76
CA PRO A 291 14.59 39.31 28.26
C PRO A 291 15.11 40.24 27.14
N GLY A 292 16.24 39.94 26.50
CA GLY A 292 16.99 40.88 25.67
C GLY A 292 16.65 40.98 24.17
N CYS A 293 17.63 41.45 23.37
CA CYS A 293 17.54 41.57 21.92
C CYS A 293 17.95 40.25 21.25
N THR A 294 17.20 39.84 20.24
CA THR A 294 17.41 38.54 19.59
C THR A 294 17.34 38.68 18.08
N GLY A 295 18.35 38.20 17.36
CA GLY A 295 18.34 38.18 15.90
C GLY A 295 18.87 36.88 15.31
N GLY A 296 18.42 36.50 14.12
CA GLY A 296 18.89 35.29 13.46
C GLY A 296 20.38 35.32 13.12
N ILE A 297 20.95 36.50 12.84
CA ILE A 297 22.38 36.70 12.62
C ILE A 297 23.02 37.42 13.80
N CYS A 298 22.47 38.57 14.21
CA CYS A 298 23.04 39.39 15.27
C CYS A 298 21.99 39.82 16.29
N GLY A 299 22.31 39.75 17.58
CA GLY A 299 21.40 40.21 18.64
C GLY A 299 21.28 41.73 18.70
N TYR A 300 22.43 42.42 18.79
CA TYR A 300 22.50 43.86 18.95
C TYR A 300 23.67 44.47 18.17
N SER A 301 23.42 45.60 17.51
CA SER A 301 24.43 46.34 16.77
C SER A 301 24.54 47.79 17.28
N PHE A 302 25.77 48.21 17.56
CA PHE A 302 26.15 49.58 17.89
C PHE A 302 27.22 50.07 16.92
N GLY A 303 26.78 50.62 15.77
CA GLY A 303 27.67 51.03 14.69
C GLY A 303 28.12 49.87 13.80
N GLY A 304 29.05 50.13 12.90
CA GLY A 304 29.62 49.11 12.01
C GLY A 304 28.78 48.77 10.77
N SER A 305 28.98 47.57 10.21
CA SER A 305 28.29 47.08 9.02
C SER A 305 27.85 45.62 9.20
N LEU A 306 26.59 45.35 8.88
CA LEU A 306 26.00 44.01 8.84
C LEU A 306 25.36 43.83 7.46
N THR A 307 26.10 43.20 6.54
CA THR A 307 25.73 43.10 5.12
C THR A 307 26.00 41.73 4.52
N ASN A 308 25.26 41.32 3.47
CA ASN A 308 25.48 40.04 2.78
C ASN A 308 25.31 38.81 3.69
N ASN A 309 24.32 38.82 4.60
CA ASN A 309 24.07 37.71 5.52
C ASN A 309 22.75 36.99 5.22
N LEU A 310 22.68 35.71 5.56
CA LEU A 310 21.54 34.84 5.32
C LEU A 310 21.02 34.19 6.63
N ALA A 311 19.90 34.69 7.13
CA ALA A 311 19.25 34.15 8.33
C ALA A 311 18.29 33.00 7.97
N LEU A 312 18.73 31.75 8.15
CA LEU A 312 17.96 30.54 7.82
C LEU A 312 17.22 29.93 9.02
N ASN A 313 17.34 30.54 10.20
CA ASN A 313 16.72 30.07 11.42
C ASN A 313 15.21 29.82 11.20
N LYS A 314 14.69 28.69 11.68
CA LYS A 314 13.24 28.42 11.61
C LYS A 314 12.46 29.22 12.64
N GLU A 315 13.09 29.44 13.79
CA GLU A 315 12.45 30.07 14.94
C GLU A 315 13.44 30.99 15.67
N ILE A 316 12.96 32.20 15.95
CA ILE A 316 13.56 33.18 16.85
C ILE A 316 12.59 33.42 17.99
N SER A 317 13.03 33.27 19.23
CA SER A 317 12.23 33.49 20.43
C SER A 317 12.91 34.51 21.33
N GLY A 318 12.40 35.73 21.42
CA GLY A 318 12.92 36.73 22.33
C GLY A 318 11.90 37.75 22.82
N SER A 319 12.34 38.92 23.27
CA SER A 319 11.42 39.97 23.71
C SER A 319 10.65 40.58 22.51
N ASP A 320 9.37 40.86 22.67
CA ASP A 320 8.47 41.28 21.58
C ASP A 320 8.90 42.57 20.86
N SER A 321 9.72 43.42 21.49
CA SER A 321 10.12 44.72 20.94
C SER A 321 11.52 44.73 20.32
N TYR A 322 12.33 43.69 20.53
CA TYR A 322 13.74 43.65 20.11
C TYR A 322 14.13 42.32 19.46
N SER A 323 13.18 41.72 18.75
CA SER A 323 13.40 40.49 17.99
C SER A 323 13.24 40.76 16.49
N GLY A 324 14.25 40.39 15.70
CA GLY A 324 14.23 40.56 14.25
C GLY A 324 14.79 39.33 13.54
N ARG A 325 14.41 39.13 12.28
CA ARG A 325 14.87 37.93 11.54
C ARG A 325 16.38 37.93 11.34
N VAL A 326 16.97 39.09 11.05
CA VAL A 326 18.42 39.24 10.86
C VAL A 326 19.07 39.86 12.09
N LEU A 327 18.58 41.03 12.52
CA LEU A 327 19.12 41.81 13.63
C LEU A 327 18.02 42.09 14.66
N GLY A 328 18.30 41.85 15.94
CA GLY A 328 17.35 42.17 17.03
C GLY A 328 17.14 43.67 17.19
N GLN A 329 18.21 44.42 17.45
CA GLN A 329 18.15 45.89 17.54
C GLN A 329 19.42 46.56 17.02
N ASN A 330 19.22 47.71 16.37
CA ASN A 330 20.28 48.66 16.06
C ASN A 330 20.08 49.93 16.92
N SER A 331 21.13 50.41 17.57
CA SER A 331 21.08 51.64 18.38
C SER A 331 21.95 52.79 17.87
N SER A 332 22.56 52.64 16.69
CA SER A 332 23.37 53.68 16.05
C SER A 332 22.89 53.95 14.63
N SER A 333 22.75 55.24 14.29
CA SER A 333 22.47 55.65 12.91
C SER A 333 23.64 55.42 11.95
N SER A 334 24.82 55.07 12.48
CA SER A 334 26.01 54.73 11.67
C SER A 334 26.09 53.26 11.27
N THR A 335 25.22 52.39 11.81
CA THR A 335 25.16 50.98 11.40
C THR A 335 24.66 50.87 9.97
N THR A 336 25.43 50.21 9.11
CA THR A 336 25.06 49.95 7.73
C THR A 336 24.44 48.56 7.60
N LEU A 337 23.18 48.50 7.15
CA LEU A 337 22.47 47.27 6.81
C LEU A 337 22.25 47.22 5.29
N GLY A 338 22.39 46.05 4.69
CA GLY A 338 22.19 45.89 3.24
C GLY A 338 22.46 44.47 2.77
N SER A 339 21.79 44.05 1.69
CA SER A 339 21.95 42.72 1.11
C SER A 339 21.81 41.58 2.14
N ASN A 340 20.94 41.74 3.14
CA ASN A 340 20.62 40.69 4.10
C ASN A 340 19.32 40.00 3.71
N TYR A 341 19.33 38.67 3.76
CA TYR A 341 18.22 37.81 3.38
C TYR A 341 17.84 36.90 4.54
N ALA A 342 16.57 36.49 4.57
CA ALA A 342 16.06 35.61 5.61
C ALA A 342 15.03 34.63 5.05
N ASN A 343 14.90 33.50 5.75
CA ASN A 343 13.84 32.53 5.54
C ASN A 343 12.46 33.21 5.62
N PRO A 344 11.62 33.13 4.57
CA PRO A 344 10.29 33.73 4.54
C PRO A 344 9.34 33.10 5.58
N ASP A 345 9.57 31.83 5.93
CA ASP A 345 8.77 31.05 6.88
C ASP A 345 9.29 31.14 8.32
N MET A 346 10.25 32.05 8.59
CA MET A 346 10.80 32.23 9.93
C MET A 346 9.75 32.74 10.92
N LEU A 347 9.59 32.00 12.01
CA LEU A 347 8.75 32.40 13.13
C LEU A 347 9.55 33.27 14.09
N VAL A 348 9.14 34.52 14.30
CA VAL A 348 9.65 35.40 15.34
C VAL A 348 8.58 35.50 16.44
N ASN A 349 8.91 35.04 17.64
CA ASN A 349 7.99 34.94 18.78
C ASN A 349 6.71 34.15 18.46
N GLY A 350 6.85 33.08 17.69
CA GLY A 350 5.74 32.21 17.27
C GLY A 350 4.82 32.84 16.23
N GLN A 351 5.20 33.97 15.62
CA GLN A 351 4.46 34.62 14.54
C GLN A 351 5.32 34.67 13.27
N LEU A 352 4.71 34.51 12.11
CA LEU A 352 5.39 34.65 10.83
C LEU A 352 5.88 36.10 10.67
N ALA A 353 7.19 36.30 10.53
CA ALA A 353 7.77 37.63 10.37
C ALA A 353 7.92 37.97 8.88
N ALA A 354 7.20 39.00 8.43
CA ALA A 354 7.29 39.49 7.06
C ALA A 354 8.68 40.06 6.76
N GLY A 355 9.18 39.76 5.57
CA GLY A 355 10.36 40.43 5.04
C GLY A 355 10.06 41.84 4.58
N THR A 356 11.08 42.69 4.63
CA THR A 356 11.02 44.04 4.08
C THR A 356 12.17 44.20 3.07
N ASP A 357 12.83 45.35 3.05
CA ASP A 357 14.05 45.56 2.31
C ASP A 357 15.27 44.87 2.94
N ALA A 358 16.27 44.57 2.11
CA ALA A 358 17.52 43.96 2.52
C ALA A 358 18.38 44.83 3.47
N GLY A 359 18.00 46.10 3.68
CA GLY A 359 18.62 47.07 4.59
C GLY A 359 17.90 47.21 5.94
N SER A 360 16.98 46.31 6.27
CA SER A 360 16.26 46.32 7.54
C SER A 360 16.76 45.26 8.54
N ASN A 361 16.29 45.35 9.77
CA ASN A 361 16.49 44.34 10.81
C ASN A 361 15.87 42.96 10.46
N SER A 362 14.93 42.93 9.52
CA SER A 362 14.28 41.69 9.06
C SER A 362 14.88 41.13 7.77
N GLY A 363 15.66 41.92 7.03
CA GLY A 363 16.15 41.54 5.71
C GLY A 363 15.05 41.28 4.67
N ALA A 364 15.46 41.04 3.44
CA ALA A 364 14.57 40.60 2.36
C ALA A 364 14.25 39.11 2.49
N ASN A 365 13.14 38.66 1.91
CA ASN A 365 12.90 37.23 1.73
C ASN A 365 13.83 36.69 0.66
N THR A 366 14.25 35.44 0.82
CA THR A 366 14.85 34.66 -0.27
C THR A 366 14.28 33.25 -0.26
N TYR A 367 14.52 32.50 -1.32
CA TYR A 367 13.86 31.22 -1.57
C TYR A 367 14.87 30.20 -2.12
N SER A 368 14.55 28.92 -2.04
CA SER A 368 15.46 27.85 -2.43
C SER A 368 15.93 27.93 -3.90
N ASP A 369 15.11 28.50 -4.78
CA ASP A 369 15.39 28.73 -6.20
C ASP A 369 16.11 30.06 -6.50
N LYS A 370 16.15 30.99 -5.54
CA LYS A 370 16.68 32.35 -5.74
C LYS A 370 17.87 32.72 -4.88
N PHE A 371 18.06 32.06 -3.74
CA PHE A 371 19.04 32.46 -2.75
C PHE A 371 20.48 32.48 -3.27
N LYS A 372 20.81 31.61 -4.23
CA LYS A 372 22.12 31.65 -4.89
C LYS A 372 22.32 32.95 -5.65
N ASP A 373 21.33 33.39 -6.43
CA ASP A 373 21.41 34.61 -7.22
C ASP A 373 21.30 35.85 -6.32
N ASP A 374 20.42 35.82 -5.31
CA ASP A 374 20.31 36.88 -4.29
C ASP A 374 21.63 37.08 -3.51
N LEU A 375 22.42 36.02 -3.32
CA LEU A 375 23.70 36.11 -2.62
C LEU A 375 24.87 36.40 -3.56
N ILE A 376 24.84 35.98 -4.82
CA ILE A 376 25.95 36.18 -5.77
C ILE A 376 25.79 37.46 -6.59
N GLU A 377 24.60 37.77 -7.10
CA GLU A 377 24.37 38.80 -8.11
C GLU A 377 24.01 40.17 -7.54
N THR A 378 23.39 40.21 -6.35
CA THR A 378 22.95 41.47 -5.71
C THR A 378 23.94 42.03 -4.68
N THR A 379 25.15 41.46 -4.57
CA THR A 379 26.24 42.04 -3.77
C THR A 379 26.85 43.26 -4.49
N PRO A 380 26.81 44.48 -3.91
CA PRO A 380 27.36 45.68 -4.55
C PRO A 380 28.90 45.65 -4.66
N GLY A 381 29.43 46.08 -5.81
CA GLY A 381 30.89 46.20 -6.03
C GLY A 381 31.55 44.86 -6.39
N ASN A 382 32.85 44.87 -6.69
CA ASN A 382 33.64 43.68 -7.11
C ASN A 382 33.79 42.60 -6.00
N GLU A 383 32.81 42.43 -5.11
CA GLU A 383 32.81 41.49 -3.99
C GLU A 383 32.21 40.16 -4.44
N THR A 384 33.01 39.36 -5.14
CA THR A 384 32.68 37.98 -5.57
C THR A 384 32.77 36.96 -4.42
N ALA A 385 32.62 37.39 -3.17
CA ALA A 385 32.90 36.59 -1.98
C ALA A 385 32.01 35.34 -1.88
N TRP A 386 30.68 35.46 -2.06
CA TRP A 386 29.78 34.29 -2.14
C TRP A 386 30.13 33.35 -3.30
N LYS A 387 30.70 33.86 -4.39
CA LYS A 387 31.07 33.07 -5.57
C LYS A 387 32.40 32.33 -5.40
N ASP A 388 33.41 32.99 -4.84
CA ASP A 388 34.79 32.52 -4.84
C ASP A 388 35.13 31.73 -3.58
N ALA A 389 34.59 32.13 -2.43
CA ALA A 389 34.92 31.54 -1.13
C ALA A 389 34.02 30.36 -0.74
N TRP A 390 32.96 30.11 -1.51
CA TRP A 390 31.99 29.06 -1.22
C TRP A 390 31.87 28.06 -2.38
N GLU A 391 31.61 26.81 -2.02
CA GLU A 391 31.24 25.73 -2.93
C GLU A 391 29.72 25.60 -2.95
N TRP A 392 29.15 25.63 -4.16
CA TRP A 392 27.71 25.58 -4.38
C TRP A 392 27.35 24.25 -5.01
N THR A 393 26.59 23.45 -4.28
CA THR A 393 26.00 22.21 -4.78
C THR A 393 24.50 22.39 -4.91
N ASP A 394 23.91 21.97 -6.03
CA ASP A 394 22.48 22.12 -6.29
C ASP A 394 21.64 21.45 -5.18
N GLY A 395 20.63 22.18 -4.69
CA GLY A 395 19.75 21.73 -3.61
C GLY A 395 20.40 21.72 -2.21
N GLN A 396 21.63 22.19 -2.04
CA GLN A 396 22.32 22.27 -0.74
C GLN A 396 22.67 23.71 -0.37
N LEU A 397 22.84 23.97 0.93
CA LEU A 397 23.46 25.21 1.41
C LEU A 397 24.95 25.24 1.05
N PRO A 398 25.53 26.42 0.79
CA PRO A 398 26.92 26.55 0.36
C PRO A 398 27.91 26.15 1.47
N GLN A 399 29.03 25.54 1.09
CA GLN A 399 30.09 25.13 2.00
C GLN A 399 31.36 25.96 1.79
N LEU A 400 32.14 26.21 2.84
CA LEU A 400 33.32 27.09 2.77
C LEU A 400 34.50 26.42 2.04
N LYS A 401 35.16 27.15 1.14
CA LYS A 401 36.45 26.79 0.52
C LYS A 401 37.62 27.31 1.36
N MET A 402 38.72 26.59 1.41
CA MET A 402 39.89 26.98 2.20
C MET A 402 40.56 28.21 1.60
N ILE A 403 40.98 29.18 2.41
CA ILE A 403 41.86 30.26 1.96
C ILE A 403 43.27 29.66 1.73
N THR A 404 43.86 29.89 0.57
CA THR A 404 45.17 29.30 0.18
C THR A 404 46.32 30.29 0.13
N GLY A 405 46.03 31.58 0.30
CA GLY A 405 47.04 32.63 0.32
C GLY A 405 46.45 33.97 0.72
N GLU A 406 47.33 34.88 1.17
CA GLU A 406 46.97 36.22 1.60
C GLU A 406 48.00 37.25 1.16
N ASP A 407 47.55 38.49 0.95
CA ASP A 407 48.43 39.63 0.72
C ASP A 407 49.06 40.18 2.02
N ASP A 408 49.87 41.22 1.90
CA ASP A 408 50.56 41.88 3.03
C ASP A 408 49.60 42.57 4.01
N LYS A 409 48.34 42.77 3.63
CA LYS A 409 47.27 43.32 4.47
C LYS A 409 46.39 42.23 5.07
N GLY A 410 46.73 40.96 4.82
CA GLY A 410 45.97 39.80 5.27
C GLY A 410 44.68 39.61 4.49
N LYS A 411 44.51 40.14 3.28
CA LYS A 411 43.34 39.85 2.43
C LYS A 411 43.56 38.54 1.67
N PRO A 412 42.56 37.63 1.58
CA PRO A 412 42.67 36.41 0.79
C PRO A 412 43.01 36.70 -0.68
N THR A 413 43.97 35.94 -1.23
CA THR A 413 44.38 36.02 -2.65
C THR A 413 43.96 34.80 -3.47
N GLY A 414 43.43 33.76 -2.83
CA GLY A 414 42.95 32.55 -3.49
C GLY A 414 42.22 31.60 -2.54
N TYR A 415 41.41 30.72 -3.13
CA TYR A 415 40.63 29.70 -2.43
C TYR A 415 40.90 28.32 -3.04
N SER A 416 40.70 27.25 -2.25
CA SER A 416 40.74 25.88 -2.75
C SER A 416 39.62 25.60 -3.75
N ASN A 417 39.82 24.60 -4.61
CA ASN A 417 38.80 24.22 -5.61
C ASN A 417 37.52 23.65 -4.97
N ASN A 418 37.63 22.97 -3.83
CA ASN A 418 36.53 22.32 -3.13
C ASN A 418 36.39 22.84 -1.70
N ALA A 419 35.26 22.53 -1.06
CA ALA A 419 35.04 22.81 0.35
C ALA A 419 36.07 22.11 1.26
N PHE A 420 36.43 22.73 2.38
CA PHE A 420 37.41 22.18 3.31
C PHE A 420 36.75 21.46 4.50
N GLY A 421 37.50 20.61 5.19
CA GLY A 421 37.02 19.93 6.39
C GLY A 421 35.85 18.99 6.12
N SER A 422 35.28 18.42 7.19
CA SER A 422 34.09 17.56 7.12
C SER A 422 32.82 18.38 7.35
N GLN A 423 32.62 19.43 6.55
CA GLN A 423 31.41 20.28 6.63
C GLN A 423 30.15 19.46 6.31
N PRO A 424 29.05 19.66 7.04
CA PRO A 424 27.79 18.96 6.76
C PRO A 424 27.22 19.38 5.40
N SER A 425 26.63 18.42 4.68
CA SER A 425 25.79 18.70 3.51
C SER A 425 24.37 18.95 4.02
N ILE A 426 23.88 20.18 3.87
CA ILE A 426 22.59 20.61 4.42
C ILE A 426 21.65 20.91 3.26
N SER A 427 20.48 20.27 3.24
CA SER A 427 19.46 20.52 2.21
C SER A 427 18.92 21.94 2.32
N VAL A 428 18.85 22.66 1.20
CA VAL A 428 18.24 24.00 1.17
C VAL A 428 16.75 23.95 1.52
N GLY A 429 16.05 22.89 1.08
CA GLY A 429 14.62 22.69 1.31
C GLY A 429 14.25 22.46 2.78
N ASP A 430 15.24 22.18 3.63
CA ASP A 430 15.01 22.11 5.07
C ASP A 430 14.77 23.48 5.69
N TYR A 431 15.18 24.57 5.02
CA TYR A 431 15.17 25.93 5.57
C TYR A 431 14.50 26.97 4.68
N LEU A 432 14.53 26.81 3.35
CA LEU A 432 13.90 27.73 2.43
C LEU A 432 12.85 27.00 1.60
N THR A 433 11.65 27.60 1.53
CA THR A 433 10.65 27.24 0.55
C THR A 433 11.04 27.77 -0.83
N HIS A 434 10.49 27.16 -1.88
CA HIS A 434 10.58 27.70 -3.23
C HIS A 434 9.71 28.95 -3.32
N ALA A 435 10.11 29.93 -4.13
CA ALA A 435 9.33 31.15 -4.26
C ALA A 435 7.94 30.84 -4.88
N PRO A 436 6.91 31.66 -4.60
CA PRO A 436 5.65 31.57 -5.31
C PRO A 436 5.89 31.68 -6.82
N TRP A 437 5.19 30.89 -7.64
CA TRP A 437 5.41 30.88 -9.09
C TRP A 437 5.14 32.24 -9.75
N ALA A 438 4.34 33.11 -9.12
CA ALA A 438 4.16 34.50 -9.54
C ALA A 438 5.48 35.29 -9.58
N ASP A 439 6.42 34.96 -8.69
CA ASP A 439 7.72 35.61 -8.60
C ASP A 439 8.80 34.87 -9.42
N CYS A 440 8.54 33.63 -9.86
CA CYS A 440 9.43 32.81 -10.68
C CYS A 440 9.11 32.88 -12.18
N ALA A 441 8.15 33.71 -12.58
CA ALA A 441 7.75 33.83 -13.98
C ALA A 441 8.94 34.27 -14.86
N ALA A 442 9.10 33.60 -16.01
CA ALA A 442 10.03 34.03 -17.05
C ALA A 442 9.65 35.44 -17.57
N THR A 443 10.55 36.08 -18.31
CA THR A 443 10.28 37.36 -18.99
C THR A 443 9.74 37.19 -20.41
N SER A 444 9.94 36.01 -21.00
CA SER A 444 9.51 35.63 -22.34
C SER A 444 9.43 34.10 -22.46
N ILE A 445 8.69 33.60 -23.44
CA ILE A 445 8.73 32.19 -23.85
C ILE A 445 9.85 32.01 -24.88
N ALA A 446 10.72 31.01 -24.70
CA ALA A 446 11.86 30.78 -25.58
C ALA A 446 11.44 30.33 -26.99
N ASN A 447 10.37 29.54 -27.09
CA ASN A 447 9.79 29.13 -28.36
C ASN A 447 9.24 30.33 -29.16
N SER A 448 9.42 30.33 -30.48
CA SER A 448 9.01 31.41 -31.39
C SER A 448 7.74 31.09 -32.18
N GLY A 449 6.92 30.14 -31.71
CA GLY A 449 5.68 29.75 -32.38
C GLY A 449 4.72 30.93 -32.51
N THR A 450 3.98 30.97 -33.61
CA THR A 450 3.03 32.04 -33.94
C THR A 450 1.70 31.91 -33.19
N GLY A 451 1.47 30.76 -32.56
CA GLY A 451 0.24 30.44 -31.85
C GLY A 451 -0.90 30.06 -32.79
N THR A 452 -0.60 29.59 -34.01
CA THR A 452 -1.62 29.00 -34.91
C THR A 452 -1.77 27.51 -34.61
N LYS A 453 -2.84 26.86 -35.12
CA LYS A 453 -3.07 25.42 -34.90
C LYS A 453 -1.87 24.57 -35.35
N ASP A 454 -1.27 24.90 -36.50
CA ASP A 454 -0.13 24.17 -37.07
C ASP A 454 1.23 24.58 -36.46
N ASP A 455 1.28 25.74 -35.80
CA ASP A 455 2.49 26.31 -35.18
C ASP A 455 2.15 26.89 -33.79
N PRO A 456 1.84 26.03 -32.80
CA PRO A 456 1.46 26.45 -31.46
C PRO A 456 2.65 27.00 -30.68
N ILE A 457 2.37 27.87 -29.70
CA ILE A 457 3.38 28.37 -28.76
C ILE A 457 3.72 27.25 -27.78
N LEU A 458 4.96 26.78 -27.80
CA LEU A 458 5.42 25.69 -26.94
C LEU A 458 5.93 26.21 -25.59
N ILE A 459 5.46 25.61 -24.51
CA ILE A 459 5.86 25.88 -23.12
C ILE A 459 6.67 24.70 -22.61
N ALA A 460 7.90 24.96 -22.16
CA ALA A 460 8.87 23.94 -21.79
C ALA A 460 9.20 23.94 -20.28
N SER A 461 8.80 24.96 -19.52
CA SER A 461 9.15 25.06 -18.09
C SER A 461 8.05 25.68 -17.23
N GLY A 462 8.14 25.47 -15.91
CA GLY A 462 7.24 26.09 -14.94
C GLY A 462 7.29 27.62 -14.96
N ALA A 463 8.48 28.19 -15.18
CA ALA A 463 8.67 29.64 -15.29
C ALA A 463 7.96 30.23 -16.53
N GLU A 464 8.01 29.55 -17.67
CA GLU A 464 7.27 29.96 -18.88
C GLU A 464 5.74 29.80 -18.71
N LEU A 465 5.29 28.73 -18.04
CA LEU A 465 3.88 28.53 -17.73
C LEU A 465 3.36 29.61 -16.76
N ALA A 466 4.16 29.95 -15.74
CA ALA A 466 3.87 31.04 -14.82
C ALA A 466 3.85 32.41 -15.53
N TYR A 467 4.73 32.60 -16.53
CA TYR A 467 4.72 33.79 -17.37
C TYR A 467 3.41 33.90 -18.19
N LEU A 468 2.93 32.80 -18.78
CA LEU A 468 1.60 32.77 -19.40
C LEU A 468 0.50 33.17 -18.41
N ALA A 469 0.50 32.58 -17.20
CA ALA A 469 -0.45 32.93 -16.16
C ALA A 469 -0.42 34.44 -15.84
N GLN A 470 0.78 35.00 -15.68
CA GLN A 470 0.98 36.41 -15.40
C GLN A 470 0.47 37.32 -16.54
N GLN A 471 0.70 36.96 -17.81
CA GLN A 471 0.22 37.75 -18.94
C GLN A 471 -1.30 37.71 -19.06
N VAL A 472 -1.92 36.54 -18.90
CA VAL A 472 -3.39 36.39 -18.84
C VAL A 472 -3.96 37.27 -17.73
N ASN A 473 -3.45 37.12 -16.50
CA ASN A 473 -3.98 37.79 -15.31
C ASN A 473 -3.78 39.31 -15.29
N ASN A 474 -2.81 39.83 -16.05
CA ASN A 474 -2.56 41.26 -16.15
C ASN A 474 -3.06 41.88 -17.46
N ASN A 475 -3.70 41.10 -18.34
CA ASN A 475 -4.12 41.52 -19.68
C ASN A 475 -2.98 42.18 -20.48
N LYS A 476 -1.81 41.53 -20.48
CA LYS A 476 -0.60 41.98 -21.18
C LYS A 476 -0.25 41.03 -22.31
N ASN A 477 0.46 41.54 -23.32
CA ASN A 477 0.94 40.75 -24.45
C ASN A 477 1.99 39.72 -23.99
N LEU A 478 2.02 38.58 -24.66
CA LEU A 478 2.96 37.50 -24.40
C LEU A 478 4.17 37.61 -25.32
N LYS A 479 5.37 37.77 -24.76
CA LYS A 479 6.62 37.78 -25.51
C LYS A 479 7.04 36.34 -25.86
N VAL A 480 7.25 36.05 -27.15
CA VAL A 480 7.67 34.73 -27.66
C VAL A 480 8.92 34.85 -28.54
N GLY A 481 9.80 33.86 -28.52
CA GLY A 481 11.09 33.87 -29.21
C GLY A 481 12.23 34.51 -28.39
N GLY A 482 12.13 34.46 -27.06
CA GLY A 482 13.07 35.10 -26.13
C GLY A 482 12.88 36.62 -26.00
N ASP A 483 13.76 37.29 -25.27
CA ASP A 483 13.60 38.71 -24.89
C ASP A 483 13.56 39.69 -26.08
N ASN A 484 14.18 39.30 -27.21
CA ASN A 484 14.16 40.07 -28.45
C ASN A 484 13.09 39.61 -29.46
N GLY A 485 12.19 38.73 -29.03
CA GLY A 485 11.16 38.12 -29.87
C GLY A 485 9.94 39.00 -30.15
N THR A 486 8.85 38.37 -30.56
CA THR A 486 7.60 39.04 -30.95
C THR A 486 6.56 39.03 -29.83
N ASP A 487 5.70 40.05 -29.80
CA ASP A 487 4.58 40.11 -28.86
C ASP A 487 3.32 39.49 -29.48
N ILE A 488 2.67 38.60 -28.73
CA ILE A 488 1.37 38.02 -29.04
C ILE A 488 0.29 38.77 -28.26
N ASP A 489 -0.71 39.28 -28.97
CA ASP A 489 -1.82 40.06 -28.39
C ASP A 489 -2.70 39.20 -27.48
N ASN A 490 -3.01 39.73 -26.30
CA ASN A 490 -3.87 39.11 -25.28
C ASN A 490 -5.16 39.90 -25.01
N THR A 491 -5.46 40.95 -25.77
CA THR A 491 -6.67 41.78 -25.54
C THR A 491 -7.98 40.99 -25.60
N ASN A 492 -7.96 39.81 -26.23
CA ASN A 492 -9.08 38.88 -26.35
C ASN A 492 -8.92 37.61 -25.49
N GLY A 493 -8.02 37.59 -24.50
CA GLY A 493 -7.71 36.41 -23.71
C GLY A 493 -7.07 35.28 -24.53
N PHE A 494 -6.43 35.59 -25.65
CA PHE A 494 -5.84 34.62 -26.59
C PHE A 494 -6.85 33.75 -27.37
N SER A 495 -8.08 34.23 -27.63
CA SER A 495 -9.20 33.45 -28.21
C SER A 495 -8.97 32.76 -29.57
N ASP A 496 -7.88 33.06 -30.26
CA ASP A 496 -7.48 32.52 -31.55
C ASP A 496 -6.07 31.91 -31.53
N LYS A 497 -5.49 31.72 -30.34
CA LYS A 497 -4.13 31.22 -30.16
C LYS A 497 -4.10 29.82 -29.58
N TYR A 498 -3.06 29.08 -30.00
CA TYR A 498 -2.80 27.71 -29.62
C TYR A 498 -1.50 27.63 -28.82
N PHE A 499 -1.59 26.99 -27.66
CA PHE A 499 -0.51 26.72 -26.73
C PHE A 499 -0.37 25.21 -26.59
N ALA A 500 0.86 24.74 -26.44
CA ALA A 500 1.10 23.36 -26.10
C ALA A 500 2.28 23.19 -25.14
N LEU A 501 2.25 22.15 -24.32
CA LEU A 501 3.43 21.73 -23.59
C LEU A 501 4.40 21.04 -24.56
N SER A 502 5.69 21.31 -24.41
CA SER A 502 6.76 20.55 -25.08
C SER A 502 7.57 19.67 -24.13
N ASP A 503 7.31 19.78 -22.83
CA ASP A 503 7.91 18.94 -21.80
C ASP A 503 6.96 18.78 -20.60
N ASN A 504 7.26 17.80 -19.74
CA ASN A 504 6.63 17.74 -18.42
C ASN A 504 7.06 18.95 -17.59
N ILE A 505 6.12 19.52 -16.85
CA ILE A 505 6.33 20.73 -16.06
C ILE A 505 6.33 20.34 -14.59
N ASP A 506 7.39 20.65 -13.86
CA ASP A 506 7.44 20.51 -12.41
C ASP A 506 7.14 21.86 -11.75
N LEU A 507 6.06 21.91 -10.96
CA LEU A 507 5.66 23.05 -10.14
C LEU A 507 5.97 22.84 -8.65
N ALA A 508 6.66 21.76 -8.28
CA ALA A 508 6.93 21.42 -6.89
C ALA A 508 7.63 22.55 -6.13
N GLY A 509 7.28 22.68 -4.85
CA GLY A 509 7.88 23.64 -3.91
C GLY A 509 7.15 24.97 -3.82
N GLY A 510 6.71 25.57 -4.94
CA GLY A 510 6.12 26.91 -4.99
C GLY A 510 4.60 26.93 -5.00
N GLU A 511 3.97 27.98 -4.46
CA GLU A 511 2.52 28.20 -4.57
C GLU A 511 2.14 28.63 -5.99
N TRP A 512 1.13 27.99 -6.59
CA TRP A 512 0.69 28.27 -7.95
C TRP A 512 -0.28 29.45 -8.03
N THR A 513 -0.11 30.28 -9.07
CA THR A 513 -1.08 31.32 -9.46
C THR A 513 -1.88 30.85 -10.67
N PRO A 514 -3.21 30.68 -10.56
CA PRO A 514 -4.03 30.16 -11.65
C PRO A 514 -3.95 30.97 -12.94
N ILE A 515 -3.98 30.29 -14.08
CA ILE A 515 -4.11 30.94 -15.39
C ILE A 515 -5.56 31.41 -15.55
N GLY A 516 -5.74 32.73 -15.55
CA GLY A 516 -7.04 33.37 -15.63
C GLY A 516 -7.67 33.59 -14.26
N THR A 517 -8.13 34.82 -14.03
CA THR A 517 -8.64 35.29 -12.73
C THR A 517 -9.92 36.10 -12.89
N TYR A 518 -10.65 36.22 -11.78
CA TYR A 518 -11.77 37.14 -11.68
C TYR A 518 -11.28 38.48 -11.13
N GLY A 519 -11.25 39.52 -11.97
CA GLY A 519 -10.73 40.82 -11.54
C GLY A 519 -11.75 41.65 -10.76
N LYS A 520 -11.23 42.64 -10.02
CA LYS A 520 -12.04 43.63 -9.28
C LYS A 520 -12.73 44.57 -10.27
N ASN A 521 -13.93 45.05 -9.93
CA ASN A 521 -14.73 45.98 -10.75
C ASN A 521 -15.25 45.42 -12.09
N GLY A 522 -15.35 44.09 -12.23
CA GLY A 522 -15.98 43.44 -13.39
C GLY A 522 -15.09 43.32 -14.63
N LEU A 523 -13.77 43.55 -14.50
CA LEU A 523 -12.79 43.23 -15.52
C LEU A 523 -12.28 41.81 -15.29
N ASN A 524 -12.86 40.84 -15.98
CA ASN A 524 -12.36 39.47 -15.92
C ASN A 524 -11.08 39.32 -16.75
N HIS A 525 -10.21 38.41 -16.33
CA HIS A 525 -9.00 38.05 -17.05
C HIS A 525 -9.11 36.58 -17.44
N GLU A 526 -9.93 36.27 -18.45
CA GLU A 526 -10.18 34.89 -18.87
C GLU A 526 -9.11 34.37 -19.83
N PHE A 527 -8.77 33.09 -19.72
CA PHE A 527 -8.07 32.38 -20.79
C PHE A 527 -9.09 31.88 -21.81
N CYS A 528 -8.96 32.34 -23.06
CA CYS A 528 -9.82 31.98 -24.18
C CYS A 528 -9.13 31.14 -25.25
N GLY A 529 -7.84 30.84 -25.10
CA GLY A 529 -7.07 30.09 -26.08
C GLY A 529 -7.30 28.58 -26.07
N HIS A 530 -6.57 27.91 -26.95
CA HIS A 530 -6.48 26.44 -27.02
C HIS A 530 -5.20 25.99 -26.30
N PHE A 531 -5.33 25.11 -25.31
CA PHE A 531 -4.19 24.56 -24.57
C PHE A 531 -4.15 23.03 -24.72
N ASP A 532 -3.07 22.53 -25.30
CA ASP A 532 -2.83 21.11 -25.51
C ASP A 532 -1.64 20.64 -24.67
N GLY A 533 -1.88 19.78 -23.68
CA GLY A 533 -0.80 19.18 -22.90
C GLY A 533 0.11 18.28 -23.72
N LYS A 534 -0.28 17.86 -24.93
CA LYS A 534 0.46 16.93 -25.81
C LYS A 534 0.93 15.65 -25.09
N GLY A 535 0.17 15.22 -24.08
CA GLY A 535 0.51 14.06 -23.26
C GLY A 535 1.50 14.32 -22.13
N HIS A 536 1.91 15.57 -21.92
CA HIS A 536 2.77 15.95 -20.81
C HIS A 536 1.96 16.15 -19.52
N THR A 537 2.67 16.05 -18.39
CA THR A 537 2.11 16.26 -17.05
C THR A 537 2.63 17.57 -16.46
N VAL A 538 1.75 18.27 -15.74
CA VAL A 538 2.12 19.34 -14.81
C VAL A 538 2.06 18.76 -13.39
N SER A 539 3.22 18.52 -12.78
CA SER A 539 3.34 17.90 -11.45
C SER A 539 3.60 18.93 -10.36
N GLY A 540 3.35 18.55 -9.11
CA GLY A 540 3.64 19.39 -7.95
C GLY A 540 2.67 20.57 -7.75
N LEU A 541 1.51 20.57 -8.43
CA LEU A 541 0.53 21.65 -8.31
C LEU A 541 0.01 21.73 -6.88
N LYS A 542 0.24 22.87 -6.22
CA LYS A 542 -0.36 23.21 -4.93
C LYS A 542 -0.78 24.67 -4.89
N MET A 543 -1.80 24.92 -4.08
CA MET A 543 -2.33 26.26 -3.85
C MET A 543 -2.85 26.35 -2.42
N ASP A 544 -2.47 27.39 -1.72
CA ASP A 544 -3.08 27.81 -0.46
C ASP A 544 -3.62 29.24 -0.57
N LEU A 545 -4.91 29.36 -0.90
CA LEU A 545 -5.57 30.65 -1.14
C LEU A 545 -6.54 30.99 0.00
N HIS A 546 -6.16 31.97 0.82
CA HIS A 546 -7.01 32.50 1.90
C HIS A 546 -7.46 33.94 1.62
N VAL A 547 -8.69 34.11 1.14
CA VAL A 547 -9.27 35.41 0.79
C VAL A 547 -10.07 35.98 1.96
N GLU A 548 -9.46 36.97 2.61
CA GLU A 548 -10.00 37.65 3.80
C GLU A 548 -10.86 38.89 3.50
N SER A 549 -10.84 39.40 2.26
CA SER A 549 -11.55 40.63 1.88
C SER A 549 -13.08 40.44 1.82
N GLY A 550 -13.84 41.45 2.24
CA GLY A 550 -15.31 41.46 2.23
C GLY A 550 -15.98 41.76 0.88
N ASP A 551 -15.25 41.62 -0.23
CA ASP A 551 -15.77 41.83 -1.58
C ASP A 551 -16.50 40.57 -2.07
N ASP A 552 -17.59 40.71 -2.83
CA ASP A 552 -18.37 39.59 -3.41
C ASP A 552 -17.67 38.90 -4.61
N SER A 553 -16.34 38.98 -4.67
CA SER A 553 -15.53 38.45 -5.77
C SER A 553 -15.46 36.93 -5.78
N TRP A 554 -15.21 36.33 -6.95
CA TRP A 554 -15.04 34.89 -7.09
C TRP A 554 -13.59 34.50 -6.82
N THR A 555 -13.40 33.46 -6.01
CA THR A 555 -12.10 32.81 -5.85
C THR A 555 -12.06 31.59 -6.76
N LEU A 556 -11.07 31.57 -7.65
CA LEU A 556 -10.92 30.55 -8.69
C LEU A 556 -9.60 29.81 -8.50
N ALA A 557 -9.63 28.48 -8.52
CA ALA A 557 -8.44 27.67 -8.32
C ALA A 557 -8.37 26.44 -9.22
N GLY A 558 -7.13 26.04 -9.52
CA GLY A 558 -6.76 25.04 -10.50
C GLY A 558 -5.55 25.50 -11.30
N LEU A 559 -5.03 24.64 -12.18
CA LEU A 559 -4.00 25.08 -13.12
C LEU A 559 -4.48 26.31 -13.90
N PHE A 560 -5.73 26.24 -14.38
CA PHE A 560 -6.50 27.36 -14.90
C PHE A 560 -7.53 27.83 -13.86
N GLY A 561 -7.59 29.12 -13.57
CA GLY A 561 -8.64 29.68 -12.72
C GLY A 561 -9.92 29.89 -13.51
N TYR A 562 -9.81 30.58 -14.66
CA TYR A 562 -10.95 30.91 -15.50
C TYR A 562 -10.67 30.67 -17.00
N VAL A 563 -11.40 29.72 -17.59
CA VAL A 563 -11.45 29.49 -19.04
C VAL A 563 -12.78 29.95 -19.61
N LYS A 564 -12.75 30.68 -20.74
CA LYS A 564 -13.95 31.15 -21.45
C LYS A 564 -13.79 30.93 -22.95
N ASP A 565 -14.71 30.21 -23.59
CA ASP A 565 -14.69 29.97 -25.04
C ASP A 565 -13.39 29.28 -25.56
N GLY A 566 -12.55 28.74 -24.67
CA GLY A 566 -11.29 28.06 -25.00
C GLY A 566 -11.39 26.52 -24.99
N THR A 567 -10.26 25.83 -25.17
CA THR A 567 -10.19 24.36 -25.08
C THR A 567 -9.00 23.89 -24.26
N LEU A 568 -9.19 22.86 -23.44
CA LEU A 568 -8.12 22.19 -22.70
C LEU A 568 -8.09 20.71 -23.10
N GLN A 569 -6.95 20.19 -23.54
CA GLN A 569 -6.84 18.78 -23.91
C GLN A 569 -5.50 18.12 -23.60
N ASN A 570 -5.48 16.78 -23.57
CA ASN A 570 -4.28 15.94 -23.45
C ASN A 570 -3.36 16.29 -22.28
N LEU A 571 -3.93 16.70 -21.15
CA LEU A 571 -3.19 17.28 -20.04
C LEU A 571 -3.32 16.42 -18.79
N GLY A 572 -2.19 15.95 -18.27
CA GLY A 572 -2.09 15.39 -16.93
C GLY A 572 -1.77 16.48 -15.90
N VAL A 573 -2.42 16.45 -14.75
CA VAL A 573 -2.03 17.26 -13.59
C VAL A 573 -1.85 16.34 -12.38
N GLU A 574 -0.75 16.52 -11.66
CA GLU A 574 -0.48 15.85 -10.39
C GLU A 574 -0.40 16.88 -9.26
N LEU A 575 -1.31 16.75 -8.29
CA LEU A 575 -1.35 17.59 -7.10
C LEU A 575 -0.26 17.17 -6.10
N ALA A 576 0.46 18.14 -5.56
CA ALA A 576 1.36 17.89 -4.44
C ALA A 576 0.58 17.47 -3.18
N ASP A 577 1.26 16.95 -2.16
CA ASP A 577 0.63 16.46 -0.91
C ASP A 577 -0.27 17.53 -0.22
N ALA A 578 0.09 18.81 -0.32
CA ALA A 578 -0.72 19.93 0.17
C ALA A 578 -2.06 20.09 -0.59
N GLY A 579 -2.08 19.75 -1.88
CA GLY A 579 -3.25 19.85 -2.75
C GLY A 579 -3.65 21.29 -3.07
N ILE A 580 -4.92 21.47 -3.42
CA ILE A 580 -5.55 22.77 -3.66
C ILE A 580 -6.43 23.07 -2.46
N VAL A 581 -6.01 24.03 -1.64
CA VAL A 581 -6.73 24.49 -0.46
C VAL A 581 -7.15 25.93 -0.68
N VAL A 582 -8.46 26.18 -0.62
CA VAL A 582 -9.02 27.51 -0.86
C VAL A 582 -10.03 27.85 0.21
N SER A 583 -9.92 29.02 0.82
CA SER A 583 -10.95 29.56 1.68
C SER A 583 -11.24 31.02 1.37
N ALA A 584 -12.51 31.38 1.23
CA ALA A 584 -12.93 32.77 1.08
C ALA A 584 -13.96 33.13 2.16
N LYS A 585 -13.80 34.31 2.78
CA LYS A 585 -14.74 34.83 3.79
C LYS A 585 -16.06 35.37 3.21
N LYS A 586 -16.06 35.71 1.92
CA LYS A 586 -17.23 36.17 1.15
C LYS A 586 -17.01 35.82 -0.32
N GLY A 587 -18.11 35.63 -1.07
CA GLY A 587 -18.05 35.33 -2.50
C GLY A 587 -17.94 33.84 -2.82
N TYR A 588 -18.07 33.52 -4.11
CA TYR A 588 -18.10 32.15 -4.61
C TYR A 588 -16.70 31.54 -4.68
N VAL A 589 -16.57 30.26 -4.33
CA VAL A 589 -15.32 29.51 -4.51
C VAL A 589 -15.51 28.41 -5.54
N TYR A 590 -14.67 28.39 -6.57
CA TYR A 590 -14.67 27.38 -7.62
C TYR A 590 -13.28 26.77 -7.75
N ALA A 591 -13.16 25.46 -7.59
CA ALA A 591 -11.86 24.79 -7.70
C ALA A 591 -11.94 23.43 -8.38
N GLY A 592 -10.93 23.15 -9.20
CA GLY A 592 -10.59 21.80 -9.61
C GLY A 592 -9.14 21.69 -10.06
N GLY A 593 -8.62 20.46 -10.21
CA GLY A 593 -7.21 20.27 -10.54
C GLY A 593 -6.81 20.89 -11.88
N ILE A 594 -7.68 20.79 -12.89
CA ILE A 594 -7.45 21.41 -14.20
C ILE A 594 -7.98 22.84 -14.22
N ALA A 595 -9.25 23.05 -13.86
CA ALA A 595 -9.90 24.34 -14.01
C ALA A 595 -10.79 24.72 -12.81
N GLY A 596 -10.77 25.99 -12.38
CA GLY A 596 -11.74 26.50 -11.43
C GLY A 596 -13.12 26.65 -12.07
N LYS A 597 -13.18 27.43 -13.15
CA LYS A 597 -14.41 27.75 -13.88
C LYS A 597 -14.21 27.70 -15.40
N ILE A 598 -15.19 27.12 -16.09
CA ILE A 598 -15.25 27.04 -17.55
C ILE A 598 -16.57 27.65 -18.05
N THR A 599 -16.54 28.53 -19.06
CA THR A 599 -17.77 29.16 -19.59
C THR A 599 -17.82 29.17 -21.12
N ALA A 600 -19.03 28.99 -21.67
CA ALA A 600 -19.32 29.04 -23.11
C ALA A 600 -20.30 30.19 -23.45
N PHE A 601 -19.75 31.34 -23.83
CA PHE A 601 -20.47 32.59 -24.08
C PHE A 601 -20.50 32.96 -25.58
N SER A 602 -19.74 32.27 -26.42
CA SER A 602 -19.80 32.48 -27.88
C SER A 602 -20.77 31.49 -28.54
N SER A 603 -21.74 32.01 -29.29
CA SER A 603 -22.70 31.20 -30.04
C SER A 603 -21.99 30.32 -31.09
N GLY A 604 -22.31 29.03 -31.13
CA GLY A 604 -21.80 28.11 -32.16
C GLY A 604 -20.38 27.59 -31.94
N LYS A 605 -19.71 27.93 -30.83
CA LYS A 605 -18.42 27.37 -30.44
C LYS A 605 -18.57 26.41 -29.25
N PRO A 606 -18.18 25.14 -29.37
CA PRO A 606 -18.09 24.25 -28.21
C PRO A 606 -16.82 24.55 -27.40
N VAL A 607 -16.96 24.61 -26.07
CA VAL A 607 -15.87 24.67 -25.11
C VAL A 607 -15.57 23.26 -24.66
N ILE A 608 -14.37 22.76 -24.95
CA ILE A 608 -14.03 21.35 -24.79
C ILE A 608 -12.94 21.20 -23.73
N LEU A 609 -13.22 20.40 -22.70
CA LEU A 609 -12.22 19.84 -21.80
C LEU A 609 -12.20 18.32 -22.05
N ARG A 610 -11.12 17.81 -22.65
CA ARG A 610 -11.05 16.39 -23.03
C ARG A 610 -9.70 15.74 -22.83
N ASN A 611 -9.67 14.43 -22.61
CA ASN A 611 -8.42 13.66 -22.53
C ASN A 611 -7.48 14.20 -21.44
N CYS A 612 -8.04 14.62 -20.31
CA CYS A 612 -7.30 15.19 -19.19
C CYS A 612 -7.46 14.33 -17.94
N TYR A 613 -6.46 14.37 -17.06
CA TYR A 613 -6.55 13.66 -15.79
C TYR A 613 -5.93 14.42 -14.63
N VAL A 614 -6.41 14.12 -13.42
CA VAL A 614 -5.87 14.68 -12.17
C VAL A 614 -5.51 13.55 -11.20
N THR A 615 -4.29 13.60 -10.68
CA THR A 615 -3.73 12.62 -9.73
C THR A 615 -3.01 13.34 -8.59
N GLY A 616 -2.36 12.61 -7.69
CA GLY A 616 -1.60 13.16 -6.57
C GLY A 616 -2.12 12.69 -5.22
N LYS A 617 -1.35 12.97 -4.16
CA LYS A 617 -1.77 12.66 -2.78
C LYS A 617 -2.62 13.77 -2.15
N GLY A 618 -2.46 15.00 -2.61
CA GLY A 618 -3.31 16.12 -2.22
C GLY A 618 -4.70 16.02 -2.83
N GLY A 619 -5.67 16.68 -2.19
CA GLY A 619 -7.05 16.78 -2.68
C GLY A 619 -7.42 18.22 -3.04
N VAL A 620 -8.62 18.39 -3.59
CA VAL A 620 -9.25 19.71 -3.78
C VAL A 620 -10.15 19.99 -2.60
N ARG A 621 -9.75 20.91 -1.72
CA ARG A 621 -10.49 21.25 -0.49
C ARG A 621 -10.81 22.72 -0.45
N ILE A 622 -12.11 23.04 -0.45
CA ILE A 622 -12.55 24.43 -0.50
C ILE A 622 -13.53 24.80 0.60
N THR A 623 -13.45 26.06 1.04
CA THR A 623 -14.38 26.68 1.98
C THR A 623 -14.88 28.03 1.47
N GLY A 624 -16.15 28.11 1.08
CA GLY A 624 -16.84 29.37 0.77
C GLY A 624 -17.66 29.84 1.96
N ALA A 625 -17.04 30.60 2.87
CA ALA A 625 -17.78 31.29 3.91
C ALA A 625 -18.51 32.50 3.31
N GLY A 626 -19.79 32.66 3.61
CA GLY A 626 -20.65 33.74 3.10
C GLY A 626 -21.48 33.41 1.85
N GLU A 627 -21.06 32.49 0.98
CA GLU A 627 -21.78 32.12 -0.27
C GLU A 627 -21.70 30.61 -0.60
N SER A 628 -21.53 30.23 -1.87
CA SER A 628 -21.51 28.84 -2.35
C SER A 628 -20.10 28.35 -2.73
N ALA A 629 -19.85 27.05 -2.56
CA ALA A 629 -18.58 26.38 -2.87
C ALA A 629 -18.79 25.25 -3.89
N TYR A 630 -17.97 25.23 -4.95
CA TYR A 630 -18.02 24.26 -6.04
C TYR A 630 -16.66 23.59 -6.25
N ALA A 631 -16.56 22.31 -5.89
CA ALA A 631 -15.33 21.53 -5.99
C ALA A 631 -15.50 20.36 -6.94
N GLY A 632 -14.58 20.22 -7.88
CA GLY A 632 -14.42 19.00 -8.68
C GLY A 632 -12.97 18.58 -8.75
N GLY A 633 -12.69 17.29 -8.92
CA GLY A 633 -11.32 16.83 -9.14
C GLY A 633 -10.74 17.37 -10.45
N ILE A 634 -11.56 17.52 -11.49
CA ILE A 634 -11.17 18.12 -12.79
C ILE A 634 -11.55 19.60 -12.86
N THR A 635 -12.84 19.92 -12.63
CA THR A 635 -13.31 21.30 -12.70
C THR A 635 -14.31 21.67 -11.60
N GLY A 636 -14.22 22.90 -11.07
CA GLY A 636 -15.17 23.37 -10.06
C GLY A 636 -16.57 23.59 -10.63
N HIS A 637 -16.68 24.42 -11.66
CA HIS A 637 -17.97 24.83 -12.22
C HIS A 637 -17.92 25.09 -13.73
N THR A 638 -19.01 24.74 -14.42
CA THR A 638 -19.20 25.05 -15.84
C THR A 638 -20.49 25.85 -16.09
N LEU A 639 -20.46 26.79 -17.04
CA LEU A 639 -21.61 27.63 -17.39
C LEU A 639 -21.82 27.73 -18.89
N GLU A 640 -23.05 27.50 -19.32
CA GLU A 640 -23.49 27.71 -20.70
C GLU A 640 -24.39 28.94 -20.78
N ARG A 641 -24.17 29.78 -21.79
CA ARG A 641 -25.08 30.90 -22.09
C ARG A 641 -25.52 30.93 -23.55
N TYR A 642 -24.57 30.74 -24.46
CA TYR A 642 -24.83 30.75 -25.91
C TYR A 642 -24.12 29.59 -26.65
N GLY A 643 -23.10 28.97 -26.04
CA GLY A 643 -22.40 27.80 -26.57
C GLY A 643 -22.68 26.53 -25.75
N ILE A 644 -21.89 25.47 -26.00
CA ILE A 644 -21.98 24.18 -25.30
C ILE A 644 -20.64 23.90 -24.59
N VAL A 645 -20.66 23.47 -23.33
CA VAL A 645 -19.50 22.94 -22.60
C VAL A 645 -19.52 21.41 -22.67
N ARG A 646 -18.41 20.81 -23.11
CA ARG A 646 -18.22 19.36 -23.16
C ARG A 646 -17.03 18.97 -22.29
N ILE A 647 -17.31 18.24 -21.20
CA ILE A 647 -16.30 17.54 -20.40
C ILE A 647 -16.34 16.08 -20.83
N THR A 648 -15.26 15.57 -21.42
CA THR A 648 -15.30 14.20 -21.93
C THR A 648 -13.96 13.49 -21.83
N HIS A 649 -13.92 12.16 -21.73
CA HIS A 649 -12.67 11.40 -21.73
C HIS A 649 -11.70 11.89 -20.65
N CYS A 650 -12.15 11.94 -19.39
CA CYS A 650 -11.34 12.46 -18.29
C CYS A 650 -11.38 11.54 -17.07
N TYR A 651 -10.35 11.57 -16.24
CA TYR A 651 -10.40 10.85 -14.97
C TYR A 651 -9.70 11.58 -13.83
N THR A 652 -10.05 11.22 -12.60
CA THR A 652 -9.41 11.79 -11.41
C THR A 652 -9.28 10.77 -10.28
N LEU A 653 -8.16 10.86 -9.56
CA LEU A 653 -7.87 10.00 -8.42
C LEU A 653 -7.89 10.71 -7.07
N VAL A 654 -8.02 12.04 -7.08
CA VAL A 654 -7.85 12.87 -5.88
C VAL A 654 -9.15 13.03 -5.10
N ASP A 655 -9.04 13.21 -3.80
CA ASP A 655 -10.16 13.53 -2.93
C ASP A 655 -10.70 14.93 -3.20
N VAL A 656 -12.01 15.11 -3.01
CA VAL A 656 -12.72 16.37 -3.23
C VAL A 656 -13.55 16.71 -2.01
N GLU A 657 -13.38 17.92 -1.48
CA GLU A 657 -14.14 18.44 -0.35
C GLU A 657 -14.65 19.85 -0.63
N ALA A 658 -15.96 20.07 -0.47
CA ALA A 658 -16.59 21.38 -0.56
C ALA A 658 -17.33 21.76 0.74
N THR A 659 -16.98 22.91 1.31
CA THR A 659 -17.68 23.49 2.46
C THR A 659 -18.23 24.88 2.10
N GLY A 660 -19.54 25.03 1.98
CA GLY A 660 -20.21 26.31 1.71
C GLY A 660 -21.13 26.72 2.85
N THR A 661 -21.47 28.00 2.97
CA THR A 661 -22.52 28.46 3.91
C THR A 661 -23.90 28.55 3.28
N ARG A 662 -24.00 28.72 1.95
CA ARG A 662 -25.26 28.73 1.20
C ARG A 662 -25.47 27.41 0.46
N ASP A 663 -24.64 27.14 -0.55
CA ASP A 663 -24.70 25.90 -1.32
C ASP A 663 -23.31 25.27 -1.43
N SER A 664 -23.26 23.96 -1.37
CA SER A 664 -22.02 23.19 -1.46
C SER A 664 -22.20 22.09 -2.51
N TYR A 665 -21.36 22.11 -3.53
CA TYR A 665 -21.37 21.15 -4.63
C TYR A 665 -20.01 20.46 -4.74
N ALA A 666 -20.00 19.14 -4.57
CA ALA A 666 -18.79 18.33 -4.67
C ALA A 666 -18.99 17.20 -5.68
N GLY A 667 -18.06 17.05 -6.62
CA GLY A 667 -18.07 15.91 -7.53
C GLY A 667 -16.68 15.38 -7.79
N GLY A 668 -16.52 14.08 -8.05
CA GLY A 668 -15.21 13.54 -8.41
C GLY A 668 -14.63 14.24 -9.64
N ILE A 669 -15.39 14.38 -10.72
CA ILE A 669 -14.99 15.11 -11.93
C ILE A 669 -15.34 16.59 -11.82
N ALA A 670 -16.61 16.91 -11.56
CA ALA A 670 -17.11 18.28 -11.60
C ALA A 670 -17.98 18.64 -10.39
N GLY A 671 -17.75 19.80 -9.77
CA GLY A 671 -18.66 20.30 -8.73
C GLY A 671 -20.04 20.61 -9.32
N TYR A 672 -20.07 21.43 -10.37
CA TYR A 672 -21.26 21.76 -11.13
C TYR A 672 -21.01 21.66 -12.63
N ALA A 673 -21.78 20.81 -13.30
CA ALA A 673 -21.66 20.56 -14.73
C ALA A 673 -22.91 21.05 -15.50
N ASN A 674 -22.70 21.78 -16.59
CA ASN A 674 -23.67 22.16 -17.61
C ASN A 674 -23.20 21.58 -18.96
N GLY A 675 -24.13 21.30 -19.87
CA GLY A 675 -23.82 20.78 -21.20
C GLY A 675 -23.74 19.26 -21.29
N GLU A 676 -22.53 18.75 -21.46
CA GLU A 676 -22.24 17.33 -21.62
C GLU A 676 -21.10 16.88 -20.70
N LEU A 677 -21.32 15.78 -19.97
CA LEU A 677 -20.29 15.11 -19.18
C LEU A 677 -20.31 13.61 -19.49
N SER A 678 -19.27 13.12 -20.18
CA SER A 678 -19.26 11.75 -20.69
C SER A 678 -17.89 11.06 -20.72
N TYR A 679 -17.88 9.73 -20.69
CA TYR A 679 -16.64 8.94 -20.79
C TYR A 679 -15.64 9.30 -19.69
N THR A 680 -16.06 9.30 -18.43
CA THR A 680 -15.19 9.67 -17.30
C THR A 680 -15.17 8.64 -16.18
N TYR A 681 -14.13 8.64 -15.35
CA TYR A 681 -14.14 7.89 -14.09
C TYR A 681 -13.47 8.65 -12.93
N ALA A 682 -13.90 8.38 -11.70
CA ALA A 682 -13.34 9.01 -10.51
C ALA A 682 -13.19 8.00 -9.35
N THR A 683 -12.08 8.08 -8.59
CA THR A 683 -11.79 7.14 -7.49
C THR A 683 -11.68 7.79 -6.11
N GLY A 684 -11.37 9.09 -6.05
CA GLY A 684 -11.16 9.81 -4.79
C GLY A 684 -12.43 9.93 -3.95
N LYS A 685 -12.28 10.10 -2.64
CA LYS A 685 -13.40 10.38 -1.74
C LYS A 685 -14.05 11.73 -2.10
N VAL A 686 -15.38 11.80 -2.03
CA VAL A 686 -16.12 13.05 -2.25
C VAL A 686 -16.85 13.44 -0.97
N GLU A 687 -16.67 14.66 -0.50
CA GLU A 687 -17.27 15.14 0.74
C GLU A 687 -17.86 16.54 0.59
N VAL A 688 -19.06 16.72 1.16
CA VAL A 688 -19.75 18.01 1.20
C VAL A 688 -20.18 18.38 2.63
N LYS A 689 -19.85 19.59 3.06
CA LYS A 689 -20.13 20.13 4.41
C LYS A 689 -20.80 21.51 4.32
N GLY A 690 -21.51 21.89 5.39
CA GLY A 690 -22.12 23.22 5.51
C GLY A 690 -23.27 23.47 4.51
N GLY A 691 -23.91 24.64 4.57
CA GLY A 691 -24.88 25.06 3.55
C GLY A 691 -26.32 24.59 3.78
N THR A 692 -27.26 25.22 3.06
CA THR A 692 -28.66 24.78 2.92
C THR A 692 -28.86 23.85 1.72
N GLY A 693 -28.12 24.06 0.63
CA GLY A 693 -28.01 23.15 -0.51
C GLY A 693 -26.74 22.31 -0.39
N ARG A 694 -26.87 20.98 -0.31
CA ARG A 694 -25.74 20.05 -0.15
C ARG A 694 -25.87 18.96 -1.19
N THR A 695 -24.95 18.95 -2.13
CA THR A 695 -25.05 18.10 -3.31
C THR A 695 -23.71 17.44 -3.56
N ALA A 696 -23.68 16.11 -3.55
CA ALA A 696 -22.46 15.34 -3.80
C ALA A 696 -22.72 14.12 -4.68
N GLY A 697 -21.80 13.88 -5.62
CA GLY A 697 -21.82 12.69 -6.46
C GLY A 697 -20.42 12.23 -6.83
N GLY A 698 -20.23 10.93 -7.04
CA GLY A 698 -18.93 10.37 -7.38
C GLY A 698 -18.35 10.93 -8.69
N ILE A 699 -19.20 11.31 -9.64
CA ILE A 699 -18.81 11.97 -10.90
C ILE A 699 -19.07 13.47 -10.83
N CYS A 700 -20.28 13.89 -10.47
CA CYS A 700 -20.61 15.31 -10.41
C CYS A 700 -21.50 15.67 -9.22
N GLY A 701 -21.34 16.87 -8.66
CA GLY A 701 -22.29 17.39 -7.68
C GLY A 701 -23.63 17.64 -8.35
N SER A 702 -23.73 18.72 -9.13
CA SER A 702 -24.90 18.98 -9.99
C SER A 702 -24.61 18.52 -11.43
N PRO A 703 -25.43 17.65 -12.02
CA PRO A 703 -25.17 17.11 -13.35
C PRO A 703 -25.63 18.06 -14.46
N PRO A 704 -25.07 17.90 -15.67
CA PRO A 704 -25.64 18.51 -16.87
C PRO A 704 -26.90 17.77 -17.33
N ASP A 705 -27.59 18.30 -18.34
CA ASP A 705 -28.73 17.60 -18.97
C ASP A 705 -28.30 16.26 -19.62
N ASN A 706 -27.05 16.16 -20.11
CA ASN A 706 -26.50 14.92 -20.66
C ASN A 706 -25.30 14.41 -19.85
N LEU A 707 -25.58 13.52 -18.90
CA LEU A 707 -24.57 12.76 -18.15
C LEU A 707 -24.61 11.29 -18.55
N SER A 708 -23.61 10.80 -19.29
CA SER A 708 -23.62 9.43 -19.82
C SER A 708 -22.23 8.80 -19.93
N ASN A 709 -22.13 7.47 -19.88
CA ASN A 709 -20.90 6.70 -20.03
C ASN A 709 -19.85 7.03 -18.96
N ASN A 710 -20.24 7.14 -17.70
CA ASN A 710 -19.33 7.44 -16.60
C ASN A 710 -19.24 6.28 -15.60
N LEU A 711 -18.09 6.17 -14.92
CA LEU A 711 -17.79 5.13 -13.95
C LEU A 711 -17.38 5.74 -12.59
N ALA A 712 -18.27 5.69 -11.61
CA ALA A 712 -17.99 6.10 -10.24
C ALA A 712 -17.31 4.96 -9.45
N LEU A 713 -16.06 5.18 -9.04
CA LEU A 713 -15.25 4.21 -8.27
C LEU A 713 -14.86 4.77 -6.89
N ASN A 714 -15.51 5.84 -6.46
CA ASN A 714 -15.21 6.54 -5.22
C ASN A 714 -15.36 5.58 -4.04
N GLY A 715 -14.38 5.56 -3.13
CA GLY A 715 -14.47 4.71 -1.94
C GLY A 715 -15.62 5.14 -1.02
N GLU A 716 -15.80 6.45 -0.86
CA GLU A 716 -16.85 7.01 -0.02
C GLU A 716 -17.34 8.37 -0.55
N ILE A 717 -18.65 8.59 -0.42
CA ILE A 717 -19.32 9.85 -0.72
C ILE A 717 -20.07 10.28 0.53
N ILE A 718 -19.67 11.42 1.08
CA ILE A 718 -20.12 11.91 2.39
C ILE A 718 -20.88 13.23 2.23
N GLY A 719 -22.03 13.32 2.87
CA GLY A 719 -22.79 14.55 2.96
C GLY A 719 -24.04 14.39 3.82
N SER A 720 -24.89 15.40 3.79
CA SER A 720 -26.19 15.36 4.47
C SER A 720 -27.27 15.96 3.60
N GLY A 721 -28.48 15.41 3.69
CA GLY A 721 -29.59 15.78 2.81
C GLY A 721 -29.88 14.69 1.78
N TYR A 722 -30.75 15.03 0.83
CA TYR A 722 -31.28 14.08 -0.15
C TYR A 722 -30.41 13.93 -1.40
N PHE A 723 -29.51 14.88 -1.69
CA PHE A 723 -28.79 14.96 -2.96
C PHE A 723 -27.37 14.38 -2.89
N ILE A 724 -27.23 13.21 -2.25
CA ILE A 724 -25.95 12.52 -2.05
C ILE A 724 -26.06 11.12 -2.64
N HIS A 725 -25.42 10.86 -3.78
CA HIS A 725 -25.53 9.57 -4.50
C HIS A 725 -24.20 9.13 -5.11
N ARG A 726 -24.14 7.88 -5.56
CA ARG A 726 -22.91 7.30 -6.13
C ARG A 726 -22.40 8.03 -7.38
N VAL A 727 -23.28 8.44 -8.29
CA VAL A 727 -22.86 9.06 -9.55
C VAL A 727 -23.03 10.58 -9.49
N ARG A 728 -24.19 11.07 -9.06
CA ARG A 728 -24.50 12.50 -9.09
C ARG A 728 -25.41 12.95 -7.95
N GLY A 729 -25.27 14.18 -7.49
CA GLY A 729 -26.08 14.65 -6.35
C GLY A 729 -27.54 14.98 -6.68
N GLU A 730 -27.83 15.81 -7.68
CA GLU A 730 -29.21 16.22 -8.04
C GLU A 730 -29.54 15.97 -9.53
N GLY A 731 -30.69 16.45 -10.04
CA GLY A 731 -31.02 16.41 -11.48
C GLY A 731 -31.93 15.24 -11.93
N ARG A 732 -32.24 15.20 -13.24
CA ARG A 732 -33.15 14.21 -13.87
C ARG A 732 -32.40 13.01 -14.39
N ASP A 733 -32.96 11.79 -14.28
CA ASP A 733 -32.36 10.55 -14.81
C ASP A 733 -31.82 10.74 -16.22
N SER A 734 -30.53 10.44 -16.42
CA SER A 734 -29.85 10.70 -17.69
C SER A 734 -28.74 9.68 -17.94
N GLY A 735 -28.66 9.22 -19.20
CA GLY A 735 -27.56 8.45 -19.76
C GLY A 735 -27.32 7.06 -19.15
N SER A 736 -26.18 6.47 -19.50
CA SER A 736 -25.73 5.16 -19.01
C SER A 736 -24.52 5.30 -18.10
N ASN A 737 -24.73 5.34 -16.79
CA ASN A 737 -23.67 5.51 -15.80
C ASN A 737 -23.58 4.29 -14.90
N TYR A 738 -22.36 3.96 -14.49
CA TYR A 738 -22.06 2.80 -13.68
C TYR A 738 -21.31 3.20 -12.42
N ALA A 739 -21.47 2.42 -11.36
CA ALA A 739 -20.81 2.66 -10.09
C ALA A 739 -20.34 1.33 -9.47
N SER A 740 -19.20 1.40 -8.79
CA SER A 740 -18.73 0.28 -7.98
C SER A 740 -19.75 -0.04 -6.90
N THR A 741 -19.93 -1.33 -6.64
CA THR A 741 -20.72 -1.81 -5.50
C THR A 741 -19.99 -1.61 -4.16
N GLN A 742 -18.70 -1.27 -4.18
CA GLN A 742 -17.95 -0.88 -2.97
C GLN A 742 -18.17 0.57 -2.57
N THR A 743 -18.66 1.44 -3.46
CA THR A 743 -18.89 2.85 -3.15
C THR A 743 -19.93 2.99 -2.06
N LYS A 744 -19.52 3.60 -0.94
CA LYS A 744 -20.39 3.88 0.19
C LYS A 744 -20.93 5.30 0.10
N VAL A 745 -22.22 5.45 0.35
CA VAL A 745 -22.87 6.75 0.55
C VAL A 745 -23.18 6.87 2.03
N ASN A 746 -22.57 7.85 2.71
CA ASN A 746 -22.69 8.04 4.16
C ASN A 746 -22.45 6.75 4.96
N GLY A 747 -21.35 6.05 4.65
CA GLY A 747 -20.96 4.79 5.28
C GLY A 747 -21.77 3.55 4.86
N SER A 748 -22.83 3.70 4.08
CA SER A 748 -23.70 2.59 3.65
C SER A 748 -23.46 2.21 2.19
N PRO A 749 -23.33 0.90 1.85
CA PRO A 749 -23.33 0.47 0.46
C PRO A 749 -24.65 0.83 -0.22
N VAL A 750 -24.59 1.32 -1.45
CA VAL A 750 -25.76 1.62 -2.28
C VAL A 750 -25.72 0.75 -3.52
N HIS A 751 -26.88 0.24 -3.92
CA HIS A 751 -27.03 -0.63 -5.08
C HIS A 751 -28.14 -0.12 -5.99
N SER A 752 -27.89 -0.10 -7.28
CA SER A 752 -28.89 0.19 -8.30
C SER A 752 -28.56 -0.58 -9.57
N ASN A 753 -29.60 -1.03 -10.29
CA ASN A 753 -29.46 -1.71 -11.59
C ASN A 753 -29.90 -0.79 -12.75
N ASN A 754 -30.24 0.47 -12.46
CA ASN A 754 -30.67 1.44 -13.46
C ASN A 754 -29.50 2.39 -13.79
N PRO A 755 -28.94 2.31 -15.01
CA PRO A 755 -27.78 3.12 -15.39
C PRO A 755 -28.12 4.61 -15.52
N SER A 756 -29.40 4.98 -15.64
CA SER A 756 -29.83 6.38 -15.66
C SER A 756 -30.17 6.94 -14.27
N SER A 757 -30.17 6.10 -13.23
CA SER A 757 -30.44 6.55 -11.85
C SER A 757 -29.29 7.38 -11.30
N TRP A 758 -29.55 8.09 -10.19
CA TRP A 758 -28.59 8.98 -9.53
C TRP A 758 -27.40 8.21 -8.95
N ASP A 759 -27.61 6.92 -8.69
CA ASP A 759 -26.62 5.98 -8.17
C ASP A 759 -25.94 5.14 -9.27
N GLY A 760 -26.35 5.25 -10.53
CA GLY A 760 -25.84 4.43 -11.64
C GLY A 760 -26.11 2.93 -11.48
N ALA A 761 -25.91 2.17 -12.54
CA ALA A 761 -25.98 0.71 -12.48
C ALA A 761 -24.74 0.13 -11.78
N ASN A 762 -24.93 -0.94 -11.03
CA ASN A 762 -23.84 -1.69 -10.44
C ASN A 762 -22.95 -2.26 -11.53
N THR A 763 -21.65 -2.25 -11.29
CA THR A 763 -20.66 -2.93 -12.11
C THR A 763 -19.62 -3.63 -11.24
N TRP A 764 -18.83 -4.53 -11.86
CA TRP A 764 -17.91 -5.44 -11.20
C TRP A 764 -16.61 -5.60 -11.98
N LEU A 765 -15.61 -6.18 -11.32
CA LEU A 765 -14.27 -6.36 -11.87
C LEU A 765 -14.27 -7.11 -13.23
N ASP A 766 -15.17 -8.07 -13.41
CA ASP A 766 -15.25 -8.90 -14.60
C ASP A 766 -16.21 -8.36 -15.68
N THR A 767 -17.00 -7.32 -15.38
CA THR A 767 -18.01 -6.79 -16.32
C THR A 767 -17.83 -5.33 -16.68
N PHE A 768 -17.12 -4.51 -15.90
CA PHE A 768 -17.09 -3.06 -16.07
C PHE A 768 -16.67 -2.58 -17.46
N GLU A 769 -15.71 -3.23 -18.09
CA GLU A 769 -15.34 -2.93 -19.47
C GLU A 769 -16.51 -3.18 -20.44
N ASN A 770 -17.18 -4.32 -20.30
CA ASN A 770 -18.32 -4.67 -21.14
C ASN A 770 -19.56 -3.83 -20.82
N ASP A 771 -19.76 -3.45 -19.57
CA ASP A 771 -20.85 -2.59 -19.15
C ASP A 771 -20.71 -1.20 -19.79
N LEU A 772 -19.49 -0.66 -19.82
CA LEU A 772 -19.19 0.63 -20.45
C LEU A 772 -19.22 0.57 -21.99
N LYS A 773 -18.66 -0.48 -22.59
CA LYS A 773 -18.64 -0.65 -24.06
C LYS A 773 -19.97 -1.17 -24.62
N GLY A 774 -20.75 -1.88 -23.83
CA GLY A 774 -21.97 -2.57 -24.25
C GLY A 774 -23.22 -1.71 -24.31
N VAL A 775 -23.10 -0.40 -24.01
CA VAL A 775 -24.22 0.55 -24.04
C VAL A 775 -24.76 0.72 -25.48
N SER A 776 -23.88 0.92 -26.45
CA SER A 776 -24.20 1.02 -27.87
C SER A 776 -22.94 0.82 -28.73
N ASP A 777 -23.10 0.65 -30.04
CA ASP A 777 -21.96 0.56 -30.97
C ASP A 777 -21.14 1.86 -30.97
N GLU A 778 -21.78 3.02 -30.79
CA GLU A 778 -21.13 4.32 -30.65
C GLU A 778 -20.31 4.41 -29.36
N ALA A 779 -20.85 3.95 -28.23
CA ALA A 779 -20.13 3.93 -26.95
C ALA A 779 -18.92 3.00 -27.03
N LYS A 780 -19.08 1.81 -27.64
CA LYS A 780 -17.98 0.88 -27.90
C LYS A 780 -16.88 1.51 -28.75
N ALA A 781 -17.25 2.22 -29.82
CA ALA A 781 -16.31 2.92 -30.68
C ALA A 781 -15.57 4.03 -29.92
N ALA A 782 -16.28 4.86 -29.16
CA ALA A 782 -15.70 5.94 -28.36
C ALA A 782 -14.72 5.42 -27.29
N TRP A 783 -15.12 4.42 -26.49
CA TRP A 783 -14.23 3.80 -25.49
C TRP A 783 -12.99 3.16 -26.10
N ASN A 784 -13.09 2.50 -27.27
CA ASN A 784 -11.93 1.88 -27.91
C ASN A 784 -11.01 2.90 -28.60
N ALA A 785 -11.58 3.98 -29.14
CA ALA A 785 -10.82 5.02 -29.83
C ALA A 785 -9.97 5.83 -28.84
N ALA A 786 -10.55 6.24 -27.72
CA ALA A 786 -9.94 7.18 -26.79
C ALA A 786 -9.29 6.55 -25.54
N TRP A 787 -9.43 5.24 -25.34
CA TRP A 787 -8.86 4.55 -24.19
C TRP A 787 -8.10 3.27 -24.56
N THR A 788 -7.10 2.96 -23.76
CA THR A 788 -6.39 1.68 -23.72
C THR A 788 -6.83 0.91 -22.49
N TRP A 789 -7.03 -0.41 -22.62
CA TRP A 789 -7.57 -1.29 -21.57
C TRP A 789 -6.55 -2.36 -21.18
N PRO A 790 -5.66 -2.08 -20.21
CA PRO A 790 -4.71 -3.08 -19.74
C PRO A 790 -5.40 -4.13 -18.86
N ASP A 791 -4.96 -5.39 -18.98
CA ASP A 791 -5.55 -6.52 -18.25
C ASP A 791 -5.56 -6.30 -16.73
N GLY A 792 -6.75 -6.37 -16.11
CA GLY A 792 -6.94 -6.22 -14.66
C GLY A 792 -6.74 -4.80 -14.12
N LYS A 793 -6.54 -3.81 -14.99
CA LYS A 793 -6.33 -2.40 -14.63
C LYS A 793 -7.50 -1.53 -15.06
N LEU A 794 -7.56 -0.31 -14.52
CA LEU A 794 -8.45 0.73 -15.05
C LEU A 794 -7.95 1.23 -16.43
N PRO A 795 -8.86 1.72 -17.30
CA PRO A 795 -8.47 2.20 -18.62
C PRO A 795 -7.60 3.46 -18.54
N GLN A 796 -6.63 3.57 -19.46
CA GLN A 796 -5.76 4.73 -19.60
C GLN A 796 -6.15 5.53 -20.86
N LEU A 797 -6.03 6.86 -20.80
CA LEU A 797 -6.36 7.75 -21.90
C LEU A 797 -5.40 7.55 -23.07
N LYS A 798 -5.91 7.64 -24.28
CA LYS A 798 -5.14 7.92 -25.48
C LYS A 798 -5.08 9.42 -25.71
N MET A 799 -4.08 9.87 -26.47
CA MET A 799 -3.88 11.28 -26.78
C MET A 799 -4.65 11.65 -28.04
N VAL A 800 -5.35 12.77 -28.04
CA VAL A 800 -5.90 13.35 -29.27
C VAL A 800 -4.75 13.88 -30.12
N THR A 801 -4.60 13.40 -31.35
CA THR A 801 -3.48 13.78 -32.24
C THR A 801 -3.85 14.80 -33.29
N ASP A 802 -5.09 14.76 -33.79
CA ASP A 802 -5.64 15.68 -34.77
C ASP A 802 -7.17 15.54 -34.80
N GLU A 803 -7.84 16.27 -35.68
CA GLU A 803 -9.26 16.12 -35.99
C GLU A 803 -9.44 15.72 -37.45
N ASP A 804 -10.40 14.83 -37.73
CA ASP A 804 -10.75 14.43 -39.08
C ASP A 804 -11.53 15.55 -39.83
N THR A 805 -11.91 15.27 -41.08
CA THR A 805 -12.65 16.24 -41.93
C THR A 805 -14.01 16.64 -41.37
N ASP A 806 -14.57 15.86 -40.45
CA ASP A 806 -15.86 16.10 -39.80
C ASP A 806 -15.68 16.74 -38.40
N GLY A 807 -14.43 17.00 -37.98
CA GLY A 807 -14.09 17.58 -36.68
C GLY A 807 -14.05 16.56 -35.54
N ASN A 808 -14.04 15.26 -35.83
CA ASN A 808 -13.90 14.24 -34.80
C ASN A 808 -12.43 14.02 -34.43
N PRO A 809 -12.11 13.82 -33.15
CA PRO A 809 -10.74 13.56 -32.73
C PRO A 809 -10.21 12.23 -33.28
N THR A 810 -8.96 12.26 -33.73
CA THR A 810 -8.13 11.09 -33.96
C THR A 810 -7.22 10.85 -32.76
N TYR A 811 -6.82 9.61 -32.52
CA TYR A 811 -6.12 9.23 -31.29
C TYR A 811 -4.81 8.50 -31.58
N GLY A 812 -3.78 8.85 -30.79
CA GLY A 812 -2.50 8.17 -30.70
C GLY A 812 -2.23 7.72 -29.26
N ASP A 813 -1.16 6.96 -29.08
CA ASP A 813 -0.78 6.48 -27.74
C ASP A 813 -0.20 7.61 -26.89
N TRP A 814 -0.48 7.55 -25.59
CA TRP A 814 0.20 8.37 -24.60
C TRP A 814 1.62 7.85 -24.38
N THR A 815 2.58 8.74 -24.07
CA THR A 815 3.95 8.31 -23.72
C THR A 815 3.91 7.30 -22.57
N PRO A 816 4.52 6.10 -22.72
CA PRO A 816 4.49 5.07 -21.69
C PRO A 816 5.03 5.55 -20.33
N GLY A 817 4.35 5.18 -19.24
CA GLY A 817 4.77 5.49 -17.87
C GLY A 817 4.35 6.86 -17.34
N ILE A 818 3.75 7.73 -18.16
CA ILE A 818 3.24 9.04 -17.71
C ILE A 818 1.92 8.91 -16.94
N GLN A 819 1.00 8.07 -17.43
CA GLN A 819 -0.25 7.78 -16.71
C GLN A 819 -0.05 6.66 -15.68
N PRO A 820 -0.64 6.77 -14.47
CA PRO A 820 -0.60 5.71 -13.48
C PRO A 820 -1.33 4.45 -13.96
N LEU A 821 -0.82 3.28 -13.53
CA LEU A 821 -1.43 1.98 -13.81
C LEU A 821 -2.16 1.47 -12.56
N ILE A 822 -3.49 1.60 -12.55
CA ILE A 822 -4.31 1.40 -11.35
C ILE A 822 -4.95 0.01 -11.37
N ASP A 823 -4.77 -0.76 -10.29
CA ASP A 823 -5.42 -2.06 -10.13
C ASP A 823 -6.94 -1.92 -9.96
N ALA A 824 -7.70 -2.48 -10.91
CA ALA A 824 -9.16 -2.43 -10.86
C ALA A 824 -9.73 -3.24 -9.70
N ALA A 825 -9.07 -4.33 -9.30
CA ALA A 825 -9.52 -5.22 -8.23
C ALA A 825 -9.60 -4.55 -6.84
N GLY A 826 -8.84 -3.46 -6.64
CA GLY A 826 -8.91 -2.67 -5.40
C GLY A 826 -10.15 -1.76 -5.31
N LEU A 827 -10.79 -1.47 -6.45
CA LEU A 827 -11.91 -0.52 -6.57
C LEU A 827 -13.22 -1.19 -6.98
N LEU A 828 -13.12 -2.32 -7.68
CA LEU A 828 -14.24 -3.13 -8.16
C LEU A 828 -14.15 -4.52 -7.55
N PRO A 829 -15.18 -5.00 -6.84
CA PRO A 829 -15.20 -6.36 -6.35
C PRO A 829 -15.50 -7.34 -7.49
N ALA A 830 -15.02 -8.57 -7.34
CA ALA A 830 -15.50 -9.68 -8.15
C ALA A 830 -16.98 -9.95 -7.83
N ARG A 831 -17.76 -10.36 -8.84
CA ARG A 831 -19.11 -10.87 -8.61
C ARG A 831 -19.07 -12.13 -7.73
N PRO A 832 -20.04 -12.32 -6.83
CA PRO A 832 -20.14 -13.54 -6.07
C PRO A 832 -20.45 -14.73 -6.99
N LYS A 833 -20.01 -15.91 -6.59
CA LYS A 833 -20.16 -17.14 -7.35
C LYS A 833 -21.25 -18.02 -6.76
N LEU A 834 -21.95 -18.72 -7.65
CA LEU A 834 -22.83 -19.82 -7.30
C LEU A 834 -22.01 -21.11 -7.25
N TYR A 835 -22.09 -21.83 -6.13
CA TYR A 835 -21.54 -23.17 -5.98
C TYR A 835 -22.64 -24.17 -5.72
N ILE A 836 -22.59 -25.33 -6.37
CA ILE A 836 -23.59 -26.39 -6.24
C ILE A 836 -22.94 -27.62 -5.60
N VAL A 837 -23.20 -27.83 -4.31
CA VAL A 837 -22.74 -29.00 -3.54
C VAL A 837 -23.74 -30.13 -3.75
N GLN A 838 -23.54 -30.95 -4.77
CA GLN A 838 -24.38 -32.15 -4.95
C GLN A 838 -23.78 -33.33 -4.16
N PRO A 839 -24.56 -34.08 -3.36
CA PRO A 839 -24.13 -35.40 -2.91
C PRO A 839 -24.04 -36.32 -4.13
N ALA A 840 -22.96 -37.10 -4.24
CA ALA A 840 -22.67 -37.98 -5.39
C ALA A 840 -23.75 -39.05 -5.69
N LYS A 841 -24.80 -39.17 -4.87
CA LYS A 841 -25.92 -40.12 -5.04
C LYS A 841 -27.26 -39.45 -4.69
N GLY A 842 -28.26 -39.55 -5.57
CA GLY A 842 -29.66 -39.30 -5.25
C GLY A 842 -30.44 -38.36 -6.18
N GLY A 843 -29.75 -37.53 -6.98
CA GLY A 843 -30.41 -36.60 -7.92
C GLY A 843 -29.48 -35.49 -8.40
N LYS A 844 -30.03 -34.47 -9.07
CA LYS A 844 -29.34 -33.25 -9.53
C LYS A 844 -30.16 -32.01 -9.17
N LEU A 845 -29.48 -30.87 -8.99
CA LEU A 845 -30.08 -29.54 -8.92
C LEU A 845 -29.66 -28.74 -10.15
N GLN A 846 -30.62 -28.30 -10.96
CA GLN A 846 -30.39 -27.30 -12.01
C GLN A 846 -30.82 -25.93 -11.49
N VAL A 847 -30.02 -24.92 -11.80
CA VAL A 847 -30.24 -23.53 -11.40
C VAL A 847 -30.32 -22.68 -12.65
N PHE A 848 -31.35 -21.84 -12.75
CA PHE A 848 -31.57 -20.95 -13.88
C PHE A 848 -31.71 -19.52 -13.39
N ASP A 849 -31.36 -18.54 -14.20
CA ASP A 849 -31.86 -17.18 -14.03
C ASP A 849 -33.37 -17.18 -14.35
N GLU A 850 -34.21 -16.81 -13.38
CA GLU A 850 -35.66 -16.79 -13.52
C GLU A 850 -36.13 -15.85 -14.65
N ALA A 851 -35.42 -14.74 -14.88
CA ALA A 851 -35.82 -13.74 -15.86
C ALA A 851 -35.50 -14.17 -17.30
N THR A 852 -34.33 -14.78 -17.51
CA THR A 852 -33.85 -15.15 -18.85
C THR A 852 -34.08 -16.62 -19.19
N GLY A 853 -34.30 -17.48 -18.19
CA GLY A 853 -34.41 -18.93 -18.34
C GLY A 853 -33.09 -19.64 -18.66
N LEU A 854 -31.95 -18.93 -18.61
CA LEU A 854 -30.63 -19.48 -18.91
C LEU A 854 -30.08 -20.30 -17.74
N ASP A 855 -29.45 -21.43 -18.05
CA ASP A 855 -28.76 -22.29 -17.07
C ASP A 855 -27.56 -21.54 -16.45
N ILE A 856 -27.47 -21.59 -15.12
CA ILE A 856 -26.31 -21.13 -14.35
C ILE A 856 -25.58 -22.34 -13.79
N LEU A 857 -24.31 -22.49 -14.18
CA LEU A 857 -23.49 -23.64 -13.82
C LEU A 857 -22.70 -23.41 -12.51
N ASP A 858 -22.21 -24.49 -11.93
CA ASP A 858 -21.36 -24.46 -10.75
C ASP A 858 -20.08 -23.63 -10.98
N GLY A 859 -19.72 -22.80 -10.01
CA GLY A 859 -18.59 -21.88 -10.04
C GLY A 859 -18.79 -20.61 -10.85
N TYR A 860 -19.97 -20.40 -11.46
CA TYR A 860 -20.24 -19.21 -12.28
C TYR A 860 -20.46 -17.99 -11.39
N ALA A 861 -19.93 -16.85 -11.84
CA ALA A 861 -20.19 -15.55 -11.24
C ALA A 861 -21.61 -15.06 -11.59
N VAL A 862 -22.36 -14.64 -10.58
CA VAL A 862 -23.77 -14.24 -10.72
C VAL A 862 -23.97 -12.87 -10.10
N THR A 863 -24.70 -12.00 -10.80
CA THR A 863 -25.01 -10.67 -10.30
C THR A 863 -25.95 -10.75 -9.08
N PRO A 864 -25.60 -10.10 -7.95
CA PRO A 864 -26.48 -10.03 -6.79
C PRO A 864 -27.88 -9.51 -7.13
N GLY A 865 -28.89 -10.11 -6.52
CA GLY A 865 -30.30 -9.76 -6.74
C GLY A 865 -30.96 -10.48 -7.91
N ILE A 866 -30.21 -11.18 -8.78
CA ILE A 866 -30.83 -12.11 -9.75
C ILE A 866 -31.59 -13.20 -8.98
N THR A 867 -32.86 -13.39 -9.32
CA THR A 867 -33.67 -14.49 -8.77
C THR A 867 -33.29 -15.78 -9.48
N LEU A 868 -32.83 -16.75 -8.72
CA LEU A 868 -32.43 -18.07 -9.21
C LEU A 868 -33.62 -19.04 -9.11
N SER A 869 -34.05 -19.62 -10.23
CA SER A 869 -34.98 -20.75 -10.25
C SER A 869 -34.24 -22.06 -9.94
N LEU A 870 -34.80 -22.86 -9.04
CA LEU A 870 -34.20 -24.09 -8.54
C LEU A 870 -35.06 -25.29 -8.96
N LYS A 871 -34.52 -26.17 -9.81
CA LYS A 871 -35.20 -27.38 -10.29
C LYS A 871 -34.46 -28.64 -9.84
N PRO A 872 -34.90 -29.30 -8.76
CA PRO A 872 -34.34 -30.58 -8.36
C PRO A 872 -34.91 -31.71 -9.22
N SER A 873 -34.08 -32.70 -9.55
CA SER A 873 -34.45 -33.92 -10.25
C SER A 873 -33.91 -35.12 -9.47
N ALA A 874 -34.80 -35.92 -8.87
CA ALA A 874 -34.42 -37.10 -8.12
C ALA A 874 -34.04 -38.27 -9.05
N ALA A 875 -32.99 -39.01 -8.69
CA ALA A 875 -32.63 -40.25 -9.37
C ALA A 875 -33.61 -41.39 -8.99
N ASN A 876 -33.64 -42.47 -9.79
CA ASN A 876 -34.48 -43.63 -9.50
C ASN A 876 -34.24 -44.16 -8.07
N ASN A 877 -35.33 -44.45 -7.35
CA ASN A 877 -35.33 -44.90 -5.94
C ASN A 877 -34.81 -43.84 -4.95
N TYR A 878 -34.91 -42.55 -5.27
CA TYR A 878 -34.69 -41.46 -4.34
C TYR A 878 -35.87 -40.50 -4.35
N ARG A 879 -36.14 -39.89 -3.18
CA ARG A 879 -37.13 -38.82 -3.01
C ARG A 879 -36.39 -37.52 -2.70
N PHE A 880 -36.79 -36.43 -3.34
CA PHE A 880 -36.33 -35.09 -3.00
C PHE A 880 -36.88 -34.64 -1.64
N ASP A 881 -36.01 -34.18 -0.74
CA ASP A 881 -36.39 -33.76 0.62
C ASP A 881 -36.39 -32.23 0.79
N GLY A 882 -35.54 -31.51 0.06
CA GLY A 882 -35.42 -30.05 0.17
C GLY A 882 -34.14 -29.51 -0.45
N ILE A 883 -34.10 -28.18 -0.64
CA ILE A 883 -32.88 -27.45 -1.01
C ILE A 883 -32.40 -26.65 0.19
N TYR A 884 -31.10 -26.60 0.36
CA TYR A 884 -30.42 -25.87 1.43
C TYR A 884 -29.41 -24.90 0.81
N SER A 885 -29.20 -23.76 1.47
CA SER A 885 -28.22 -22.75 1.13
C SER A 885 -27.20 -22.54 2.24
N GLY A 886 -26.05 -21.99 1.87
CA GLY A 886 -24.94 -21.69 2.75
C GLY A 886 -24.01 -20.62 2.17
N THR A 887 -23.07 -20.16 3.00
CA THR A 887 -22.01 -19.21 2.59
C THR A 887 -20.67 -19.90 2.31
N THR A 888 -20.53 -21.18 2.69
CA THR A 888 -19.35 -22.01 2.45
C THR A 888 -19.78 -23.45 2.14
N ALA A 889 -18.85 -24.26 1.62
CA ALA A 889 -19.08 -25.68 1.32
C ALA A 889 -19.57 -26.49 2.53
N ASP A 890 -19.10 -26.14 3.73
CA ASP A 890 -19.36 -26.88 4.97
C ASP A 890 -20.63 -26.40 5.70
N ASP A 891 -21.25 -25.29 5.25
CA ASP A 891 -22.39 -24.64 5.91
C ASP A 891 -23.66 -24.58 5.03
N VAL A 892 -23.87 -25.59 4.18
CA VAL A 892 -25.09 -25.65 3.36
C VAL A 892 -26.25 -26.24 4.16
N THR A 893 -26.67 -25.51 5.21
CA THR A 893 -27.60 -26.01 6.24
C THR A 893 -28.92 -25.25 6.30
N THR A 894 -29.03 -24.07 5.66
CA THR A 894 -30.22 -23.22 5.75
C THR A 894 -31.29 -23.63 4.74
N PRO A 895 -32.50 -24.05 5.15
CA PRO A 895 -33.53 -24.47 4.20
C PRO A 895 -33.99 -23.33 3.27
N VAL A 896 -34.12 -23.60 1.98
CA VAL A 896 -34.66 -22.66 0.99
C VAL A 896 -36.17 -22.83 0.87
N SER A 897 -36.91 -21.78 1.22
CA SER A 897 -38.37 -21.76 1.21
C SER A 897 -38.93 -21.56 -0.20
N GLY A 898 -39.10 -22.63 -0.97
CA GLY A 898 -39.73 -22.61 -2.29
C GLY A 898 -38.81 -23.10 -3.41
N THR A 899 -39.05 -22.63 -4.63
CA THR A 899 -38.29 -23.00 -5.83
C THR A 899 -37.43 -21.86 -6.36
N THR A 900 -37.31 -20.76 -5.61
CA THR A 900 -36.49 -19.61 -6.01
C THR A 900 -35.69 -19.07 -4.84
N ILE A 901 -34.53 -18.46 -5.13
CA ILE A 901 -33.70 -17.76 -4.16
C ILE A 901 -32.98 -16.58 -4.84
N PRO A 902 -32.95 -15.37 -4.26
CA PRO A 902 -32.14 -14.29 -4.81
C PRO A 902 -30.65 -14.54 -4.59
N MET A 903 -29.82 -14.24 -5.58
CA MET A 903 -28.36 -14.26 -5.44
C MET A 903 -27.93 -13.21 -4.41
N PRO A 904 -27.24 -13.58 -3.31
CA PRO A 904 -26.73 -12.63 -2.32
C PRO A 904 -25.50 -11.87 -2.84
N ALA A 905 -25.03 -10.89 -2.06
CA ALA A 905 -23.81 -10.13 -2.35
C ALA A 905 -22.51 -10.90 -2.05
N ALA A 906 -22.61 -12.11 -1.49
CA ALA A 906 -21.50 -13.02 -1.21
C ALA A 906 -21.72 -14.34 -1.98
N ASP A 907 -20.70 -15.19 -2.02
CA ASP A 907 -20.81 -16.51 -2.66
C ASP A 907 -21.98 -17.32 -2.07
N LEU A 908 -22.76 -17.94 -2.96
CA LEU A 908 -23.92 -18.74 -2.60
C LEU A 908 -23.63 -20.21 -2.85
N TRP A 909 -23.69 -21.00 -1.79
CA TRP A 909 -23.59 -22.45 -1.88
C TRP A 909 -25.00 -23.07 -1.80
N LEU A 910 -25.36 -23.92 -2.76
CA LEU A 910 -26.65 -24.62 -2.80
C LEU A 910 -26.46 -26.14 -2.81
N SER A 911 -27.33 -26.85 -2.09
CA SER A 911 -27.38 -28.31 -2.07
C SER A 911 -28.83 -28.79 -2.14
N ALA A 912 -29.10 -29.78 -2.99
CA ALA A 912 -30.37 -30.51 -2.98
C ALA A 912 -30.20 -31.84 -2.25
N HIS A 913 -31.05 -32.09 -1.25
CA HIS A 913 -31.01 -33.31 -0.46
C HIS A 913 -32.02 -34.34 -0.99
N PHE A 914 -31.56 -35.59 -1.04
CA PHE A 914 -32.33 -36.72 -1.52
C PHE A 914 -32.20 -37.91 -0.58
N THR A 915 -33.31 -38.51 -0.22
CA THR A 915 -33.36 -39.73 0.61
C THR A 915 -33.61 -40.93 -0.28
N TYR A 916 -32.82 -41.99 -0.12
CA TYR A 916 -33.06 -43.26 -0.80
C TYR A 916 -34.38 -43.87 -0.32
N VAL A 917 -35.25 -44.22 -1.26
CA VAL A 917 -36.51 -44.92 -1.03
C VAL A 917 -36.41 -46.28 -1.70
N ALA A 918 -36.26 -47.33 -0.88
CA ALA A 918 -36.22 -48.70 -1.38
C ALA A 918 -37.51 -49.02 -2.17
N PRO A 919 -37.43 -49.63 -3.36
CA PRO A 919 -38.61 -50.04 -4.09
C PRO A 919 -39.40 -51.08 -3.27
N PRO A 920 -40.74 -51.09 -3.32
CA PRO A 920 -41.53 -52.13 -2.69
C PRO A 920 -41.18 -53.49 -3.32
N PRO A 921 -41.08 -54.59 -2.54
CA PRO A 921 -40.85 -55.90 -3.12
C PRO A 921 -42.02 -56.26 -4.05
N PRO A 922 -41.75 -56.86 -5.23
CA PRO A 922 -42.81 -57.28 -6.14
C PRO A 922 -43.71 -58.34 -5.46
N PRO A 923 -45.02 -58.39 -5.77
CA PRO A 923 -45.91 -59.37 -5.19
C PRO A 923 -45.47 -60.78 -5.61
N THR A 924 -45.25 -61.64 -4.62
CA THR A 924 -44.96 -63.05 -4.83
C THR A 924 -46.18 -63.73 -5.46
N VAL A 925 -46.06 -64.16 -6.71
CA VAL A 925 -47.09 -64.94 -7.39
C VAL A 925 -47.03 -66.37 -6.86
N TYR A 926 -48.16 -66.92 -6.43
CA TYR A 926 -48.25 -68.30 -5.98
C TYR A 926 -49.11 -69.11 -6.94
N HIS A 927 -48.74 -70.37 -7.11
CA HIS A 927 -49.48 -71.37 -7.87
C HIS A 927 -49.82 -72.56 -6.97
N THR A 928 -50.84 -73.30 -7.36
CA THR A 928 -51.34 -74.45 -6.61
C THR A 928 -50.82 -75.74 -7.23
N VAL A 929 -50.15 -76.57 -6.44
CA VAL A 929 -49.85 -77.96 -6.80
C VAL A 929 -50.82 -78.89 -6.10
N THR A 930 -51.59 -79.67 -6.86
CA THR A 930 -52.57 -80.61 -6.29
C THR A 930 -52.02 -82.02 -6.32
N LEU A 931 -51.89 -82.63 -5.14
CA LEU A 931 -51.54 -84.04 -4.96
C LEU A 931 -52.81 -84.88 -4.81
N PRO A 932 -53.00 -85.93 -5.63
CA PRO A 932 -54.21 -86.73 -5.63
C PRO A 932 -54.20 -87.71 -4.45
N ALA A 933 -55.39 -88.05 -3.96
CA ALA A 933 -55.57 -89.20 -3.09
C ALA A 933 -55.79 -90.43 -3.97
N VAL A 934 -54.89 -91.41 -3.87
CA VAL A 934 -54.95 -92.64 -4.67
C VAL A 934 -54.97 -93.85 -3.75
N GLU A 935 -55.77 -94.86 -4.12
CA GLU A 935 -55.90 -96.09 -3.34
C GLU A 935 -54.65 -96.97 -3.53
N GLY A 936 -54.07 -97.46 -2.42
CA GLY A 936 -52.88 -98.32 -2.44
C GLY A 936 -51.54 -97.61 -2.31
N ALA A 937 -51.52 -96.28 -2.14
CA ALA A 937 -50.30 -95.53 -1.83
C ALA A 937 -50.59 -94.26 -1.02
N VAL A 938 -49.64 -93.86 -0.18
CA VAL A 938 -49.68 -92.60 0.58
C VAL A 938 -48.61 -91.64 0.10
N THR A 939 -48.97 -90.36 0.02
CA THR A 939 -48.04 -89.27 -0.31
C THR A 939 -47.65 -88.46 0.92
N ASN A 940 -46.42 -87.92 0.91
CA ASN A 940 -45.94 -86.95 1.91
C ASN A 940 -45.33 -85.72 1.20
N PRO A 941 -45.91 -84.51 1.33
CA PRO A 941 -47.06 -84.18 2.16
C PRO A 941 -48.34 -84.87 1.67
N ARG A 942 -49.36 -84.94 2.53
CA ARG A 942 -50.60 -85.72 2.32
C ARG A 942 -51.32 -85.28 1.04
N PRO A 943 -52.25 -86.07 0.47
CA PRO A 943 -53.07 -85.59 -0.63
C PRO A 943 -53.76 -84.25 -0.31
N GLY A 944 -53.78 -83.33 -1.28
CA GLY A 944 -54.30 -81.97 -1.10
C GLY A 944 -53.64 -80.94 -2.01
N SER A 945 -54.12 -79.70 -1.93
CA SER A 945 -53.63 -78.56 -2.70
C SER A 945 -52.61 -77.75 -1.90
N TYR A 946 -51.46 -77.47 -2.51
CA TYR A 946 -50.32 -76.80 -1.89
C TYR A 946 -49.96 -75.53 -2.65
N THR A 947 -49.97 -74.41 -1.95
CA THR A 947 -49.58 -73.12 -2.50
C THR A 947 -48.06 -73.01 -2.53
N ILE A 948 -47.48 -72.76 -3.71
CA ILE A 948 -46.04 -72.64 -3.93
C ILE A 948 -45.72 -71.38 -4.71
N GLU A 949 -44.68 -70.65 -4.29
CA GLU A 949 -44.21 -69.46 -5.00
C GLU A 949 -43.75 -69.81 -6.43
N ALA A 950 -44.13 -68.97 -7.39
CA ALA A 950 -43.84 -69.18 -8.81
C ALA A 950 -42.34 -69.36 -9.05
N GLY A 951 -41.98 -70.43 -9.75
CA GLY A 951 -40.60 -70.83 -10.04
C GLY A 951 -39.94 -71.73 -9.00
N ARG A 952 -40.57 -71.97 -7.84
CA ARG A 952 -40.06 -72.93 -6.85
C ARG A 952 -40.35 -74.38 -7.25
N THR A 953 -39.65 -75.31 -6.57
CA THR A 953 -39.81 -76.76 -6.78
C THR A 953 -40.69 -77.33 -5.69
N PHE A 954 -41.77 -78.01 -6.07
CA PHE A 954 -42.61 -78.77 -5.14
C PHE A 954 -42.05 -80.17 -4.96
N ARG A 955 -41.89 -80.61 -3.70
CA ARG A 955 -41.30 -81.91 -3.35
C ARG A 955 -42.33 -82.76 -2.63
N PHE A 956 -42.45 -84.01 -3.04
CA PHE A 956 -43.22 -85.00 -2.30
C PHE A 956 -42.59 -86.39 -2.39
N TYR A 957 -43.05 -87.29 -1.54
CA TYR A 957 -42.67 -88.70 -1.50
C TYR A 957 -43.91 -89.55 -1.71
N LEU A 958 -43.74 -90.71 -2.34
CA LEU A 958 -44.79 -91.69 -2.57
C LEU A 958 -44.35 -93.01 -1.94
N THR A 959 -45.18 -93.54 -1.04
CA THR A 959 -44.95 -94.83 -0.38
C THR A 959 -46.13 -95.74 -0.71
N LEU A 960 -45.87 -96.91 -1.29
CA LEU A 960 -46.90 -97.90 -1.60
C LEU A 960 -47.36 -98.61 -0.33
N ASP A 961 -48.66 -98.88 -0.23
CA ASP A 961 -49.19 -99.77 0.80
C ASP A 961 -48.73 -101.20 0.55
N THR A 962 -48.58 -102.00 1.61
CA THR A 962 -48.06 -103.37 1.53
C THR A 962 -48.84 -104.26 0.56
N ALA A 963 -50.14 -104.00 0.35
CA ALA A 963 -51.01 -104.73 -0.57
C ALA A 963 -50.83 -104.36 -2.05
N TYR A 964 -50.05 -103.32 -2.35
CA TYR A 964 -49.79 -102.78 -3.70
C TYR A 964 -48.28 -102.68 -3.99
N SER A 965 -47.43 -103.24 -3.12
CA SER A 965 -45.96 -103.11 -3.16
C SER A 965 -45.29 -103.61 -4.44
N GLU A 966 -45.98 -104.40 -5.28
CA GLU A 966 -45.48 -104.82 -6.60
C GLU A 966 -45.84 -103.85 -7.73
N SER A 967 -46.62 -102.81 -7.45
CA SER A 967 -46.94 -101.75 -8.41
C SER A 967 -45.68 -100.97 -8.80
N GLN A 968 -45.59 -100.58 -10.06
CA GLN A 968 -44.63 -99.57 -10.51
C GLN A 968 -45.40 -98.27 -10.79
N PRO A 969 -45.56 -97.40 -9.78
CA PRO A 969 -46.32 -96.17 -9.94
C PRO A 969 -45.67 -95.27 -11.00
N VAL A 970 -46.49 -94.77 -11.91
CA VAL A 970 -46.11 -93.77 -12.90
C VAL A 970 -46.67 -92.44 -12.43
N VAL A 971 -45.78 -91.54 -12.05
CA VAL A 971 -46.15 -90.20 -11.59
C VAL A 971 -46.04 -89.24 -12.75
N THR A 972 -47.17 -88.64 -13.14
CA THR A 972 -47.22 -87.64 -14.21
C THR A 972 -47.83 -86.33 -13.71
N THR A 973 -47.79 -85.28 -14.53
CA THR A 973 -48.50 -84.03 -14.29
C THR A 973 -49.44 -83.70 -15.44
N ASP A 974 -50.42 -82.83 -15.20
CA ASP A 974 -51.28 -82.23 -16.24
C ASP A 974 -50.49 -81.45 -17.31
N ARG A 975 -49.25 -81.06 -17.01
CA ARG A 975 -48.28 -80.51 -17.97
C ARG A 975 -47.67 -81.56 -18.91
N GLY A 976 -47.98 -82.84 -18.73
CA GLY A 976 -47.43 -83.95 -19.51
C GLY A 976 -46.02 -84.37 -19.09
N GLU A 977 -45.53 -83.94 -17.93
CA GLU A 977 -44.23 -84.34 -17.40
C GLU A 977 -44.35 -85.70 -16.71
N THR A 978 -43.36 -86.58 -16.88
CA THR A 978 -43.23 -87.80 -16.05
C THR A 978 -42.16 -87.58 -15.00
N LEU A 979 -42.54 -87.66 -13.73
CA LEU A 979 -41.64 -87.47 -12.60
C LEU A 979 -41.05 -88.80 -12.16
N THR A 980 -39.74 -88.84 -11.96
CA THR A 980 -39.04 -90.00 -11.41
C THR A 980 -38.54 -89.70 -10.01
N ALA A 981 -38.65 -90.68 -9.11
CA ALA A 981 -38.12 -90.56 -7.76
C ALA A 981 -36.61 -90.35 -7.84
N ARG A 982 -36.12 -89.30 -7.18
CA ARG A 982 -34.69 -89.00 -7.11
C ARG A 982 -33.96 -90.10 -6.36
N SER A 983 -32.92 -90.66 -6.97
CA SER A 983 -32.16 -91.81 -6.45
C SER A 983 -31.49 -91.60 -5.08
N SER A 984 -31.25 -90.36 -4.67
CA SER A 984 -30.61 -90.04 -3.39
C SER A 984 -31.50 -90.21 -2.17
N ASP A 985 -32.81 -89.96 -2.30
CA ASP A 985 -33.72 -89.86 -1.16
C ASP A 985 -35.18 -90.26 -1.47
N GLY A 986 -35.47 -90.72 -2.69
CA GLY A 986 -36.81 -91.15 -3.10
C GLY A 986 -37.80 -90.00 -3.35
N ALA A 987 -37.33 -88.75 -3.34
CA ALA A 987 -38.17 -87.58 -3.52
C ALA A 987 -38.58 -87.37 -4.99
N TYR A 988 -39.86 -87.14 -5.24
CA TYR A 988 -40.35 -86.61 -6.51
C TYR A 988 -40.27 -85.08 -6.48
N LEU A 989 -39.67 -84.50 -7.52
CA LEU A 989 -39.40 -83.06 -7.62
C LEU A 989 -40.11 -82.48 -8.84
N LEU A 990 -41.18 -81.74 -8.61
CA LEU A 990 -41.83 -80.92 -9.62
C LEU A 990 -41.12 -79.56 -9.68
N LYS A 991 -40.21 -79.38 -10.63
CA LYS A 991 -39.39 -78.16 -10.75
C LYS A 991 -40.13 -77.07 -11.51
N ASN A 992 -39.77 -75.81 -11.24
CA ASN A 992 -40.26 -74.61 -11.92
C ASN A 992 -41.80 -74.56 -12.04
N VAL A 993 -42.50 -74.49 -10.91
CA VAL A 993 -43.96 -74.32 -10.90
C VAL A 993 -44.29 -72.88 -11.26
N LEU A 994 -44.65 -72.62 -12.52
CA LEU A 994 -44.96 -71.28 -13.07
C LEU A 994 -46.46 -71.09 -13.39
N GLY A 995 -47.28 -72.07 -13.01
CA GLY A 995 -48.73 -72.17 -13.17
C GLY A 995 -49.25 -73.24 -12.21
N ASP A 996 -50.58 -73.34 -12.03
CA ASP A 996 -51.16 -74.43 -11.24
C ASP A 996 -50.86 -75.78 -11.92
N VAL A 997 -50.55 -76.82 -11.14
CA VAL A 997 -50.14 -78.14 -11.64
C VAL A 997 -50.83 -79.23 -10.84
N GLU A 998 -51.58 -80.09 -11.53
CA GLU A 998 -52.12 -81.31 -10.96
C GLU A 998 -51.17 -82.49 -11.20
N ILE A 999 -50.90 -83.27 -10.15
CA ILE A 999 -50.11 -84.50 -10.22
C ILE A 999 -51.06 -85.69 -10.36
N TYR A 1000 -50.72 -86.64 -11.22
CA TYR A 1000 -51.42 -87.91 -11.34
C TYR A 1000 -50.49 -89.06 -10.94
N ILE A 1001 -51.04 -90.04 -10.24
CA ILE A 1001 -50.31 -91.23 -9.79
C ILE A 1001 -51.08 -92.44 -10.29
N ASP A 1002 -50.58 -93.03 -11.37
CA ASP A 1002 -51.19 -94.17 -12.04
C ASP A 1002 -50.30 -95.43 -11.88
N GLY A 1003 -50.77 -96.58 -12.37
CA GLY A 1003 -50.00 -97.83 -12.34
C GLY A 1003 -50.00 -98.54 -10.98
N LEU A 1004 -50.95 -98.20 -10.10
CA LEU A 1004 -51.21 -98.89 -8.85
C LEU A 1004 -52.19 -100.04 -9.07
N TYR A 1005 -51.71 -101.27 -8.87
CA TYR A 1005 -52.51 -102.49 -8.96
C TYR A 1005 -52.36 -103.30 -7.66
N PRO A 1006 -53.45 -103.88 -7.12
CA PRO A 1006 -53.35 -104.80 -5.99
C PRO A 1006 -52.43 -105.96 -6.34
N ASN A 1007 -51.55 -106.35 -5.42
CA ASN A 1007 -50.64 -107.47 -5.60
C ASN A 1007 -51.46 -108.72 -5.96
N LEU A 1008 -51.16 -109.32 -7.13
CA LEU A 1008 -51.82 -110.53 -7.58
C LEU A 1008 -51.42 -111.71 -6.67
N PRO A 1009 -52.37 -112.52 -6.17
CA PRO A 1009 -52.04 -113.67 -5.34
C PRO A 1009 -51.32 -114.72 -6.20
N VAL A 1010 -50.02 -114.86 -6.02
CA VAL A 1010 -49.24 -115.93 -6.66
C VAL A 1010 -48.98 -117.07 -5.68
N ALA A 1011 -49.71 -118.14 -5.99
CA ALA A 1011 -49.54 -119.54 -5.65
C ALA A 1011 -48.13 -119.97 -5.19
N ASN A 1012 -48.07 -120.51 -3.97
CA ASN A 1012 -47.10 -121.55 -3.63
C ASN A 1012 -47.62 -122.88 -4.18
N GLU A 1013 -47.13 -123.34 -5.33
CA GLU A 1013 -47.49 -124.67 -5.84
C GLU A 1013 -46.28 -125.59 -5.94
N SER A 1014 -46.33 -126.68 -5.17
CA SER A 1014 -45.51 -127.86 -5.31
C SER A 1014 -45.86 -128.59 -6.60
N ILE A 1015 -44.86 -128.86 -7.46
CA ILE A 1015 -45.02 -129.77 -8.60
C ILE A 1015 -44.93 -131.20 -8.05
N THR A 1016 -46.07 -131.87 -7.88
CA THR A 1016 -46.17 -133.26 -7.39
C THR A 1016 -46.25 -134.25 -8.55
N ASP A 1017 -45.51 -135.37 -8.50
CA ASP A 1017 -45.69 -136.49 -9.45
C ASP A 1017 -46.30 -137.74 -8.77
N PRO A 1018 -47.46 -138.21 -9.24
CA PRO A 1018 -48.16 -139.42 -8.81
C PRO A 1018 -47.65 -140.77 -9.39
N HIS A 1019 -46.49 -140.85 -10.05
CA HIS A 1019 -45.99 -142.11 -10.65
C HIS A 1019 -44.63 -142.68 -10.16
N ALA A 1020 -44.07 -142.21 -9.05
CA ALA A 1020 -42.88 -142.84 -8.44
C ALA A 1020 -43.24 -143.79 -7.29
N ALA A 1021 -42.86 -145.06 -7.39
CA ALA A 1021 -43.02 -146.09 -6.34
C ALA A 1021 -42.06 -145.90 -5.14
N ASP A 1022 -41.30 -144.80 -5.10
CA ASP A 1022 -40.54 -144.31 -3.95
C ASP A 1022 -40.43 -142.77 -4.08
N ARG A 1023 -40.88 -142.03 -3.06
CA ARG A 1023 -41.05 -140.56 -3.10
C ARG A 1023 -39.77 -139.79 -2.72
N SER A 1024 -38.59 -140.21 -3.18
CA SER A 1024 -37.31 -139.63 -2.74
C SER A 1024 -36.40 -139.03 -3.84
N ALA A 1025 -36.83 -138.97 -5.12
CA ALA A 1025 -35.91 -138.66 -6.23
C ALA A 1025 -36.38 -137.62 -7.29
N LEU A 1026 -37.03 -136.50 -6.92
CA LEU A 1026 -37.36 -135.41 -7.86
C LEU A 1026 -36.68 -134.06 -7.52
N PRO A 1027 -36.31 -133.24 -8.52
CA PRO A 1027 -35.62 -131.97 -8.30
C PRO A 1027 -36.54 -130.85 -7.81
N ARG A 1028 -36.07 -130.03 -6.86
CA ARG A 1028 -36.81 -128.87 -6.31
C ARG A 1028 -36.21 -127.56 -6.83
N ILE A 1029 -37.05 -126.64 -7.27
CA ILE A 1029 -36.63 -125.32 -7.79
C ILE A 1029 -37.35 -124.21 -7.02
N TRP A 1030 -36.62 -123.21 -6.54
CA TRP A 1030 -37.16 -122.00 -5.91
C TRP A 1030 -36.24 -120.81 -6.13
N THR A 1031 -36.68 -119.60 -5.77
CA THR A 1031 -35.85 -118.39 -5.82
C THR A 1031 -35.63 -117.78 -4.45
N GLU A 1032 -34.50 -117.09 -4.34
CA GLU A 1032 -34.09 -116.23 -3.24
C GLU A 1032 -33.68 -114.86 -3.82
N PRO A 1033 -33.50 -113.83 -2.99
CA PRO A 1033 -33.00 -112.51 -3.43
C PRO A 1033 -31.78 -112.63 -4.36
N SER A 1034 -31.95 -112.21 -5.61
CA SER A 1034 -30.96 -112.30 -6.69
C SER A 1034 -30.41 -113.71 -6.99
N ALA A 1035 -31.09 -114.78 -6.59
CA ALA A 1035 -30.62 -116.14 -6.84
C ALA A 1035 -31.73 -117.15 -7.20
N LEU A 1036 -31.42 -118.06 -8.11
CA LEU A 1036 -32.18 -119.27 -8.40
C LEU A 1036 -31.53 -120.47 -7.69
N CYS A 1037 -32.33 -121.26 -6.98
CA CYS A 1037 -31.91 -122.45 -6.27
C CYS A 1037 -32.54 -123.72 -6.87
N ILE A 1038 -31.72 -124.73 -7.16
CA ILE A 1038 -32.12 -126.02 -7.72
C ILE A 1038 -31.50 -127.14 -6.89
N LEU A 1039 -32.30 -127.93 -6.18
CA LEU A 1039 -31.83 -129.08 -5.41
C LEU A 1039 -32.06 -130.37 -6.21
N LEU A 1040 -30.99 -131.09 -6.52
CA LEU A 1040 -31.07 -132.44 -7.08
C LEU A 1040 -30.82 -133.47 -5.96
N PRO A 1041 -31.76 -134.36 -5.61
CA PRO A 1041 -31.54 -135.35 -4.56
C PRO A 1041 -30.52 -136.43 -4.97
N ASP A 1042 -29.86 -137.03 -3.97
CA ASP A 1042 -28.91 -138.13 -4.18
C ASP A 1042 -29.60 -139.32 -4.84
N GLY A 1043 -29.01 -139.87 -5.92
CA GLY A 1043 -29.60 -140.95 -6.72
C GLY A 1043 -30.39 -140.51 -7.96
N PHE A 1044 -30.67 -139.21 -8.15
CA PHE A 1044 -31.34 -138.67 -9.35
C PHE A 1044 -30.60 -139.00 -10.67
N LEU A 1045 -29.28 -139.21 -10.61
CA LEU A 1045 -28.42 -139.53 -11.75
C LEU A 1045 -27.95 -141.01 -11.76
N ALA A 1046 -28.48 -141.89 -10.91
CA ALA A 1046 -28.07 -143.30 -10.85
C ALA A 1046 -28.57 -144.09 -12.07
N GLY A 1047 -27.66 -144.78 -12.76
CA GLY A 1047 -28.00 -145.56 -13.97
C GLY A 1047 -28.04 -144.77 -15.28
N VAL A 1048 -27.76 -143.46 -15.25
CA VAL A 1048 -27.68 -142.57 -16.42
C VAL A 1048 -26.30 -141.92 -16.45
N ASN A 1049 -25.64 -141.83 -17.61
CA ASN A 1049 -24.32 -141.21 -17.72
C ASN A 1049 -24.42 -139.71 -17.39
N ALA A 1050 -23.95 -139.29 -16.21
CA ALA A 1050 -24.15 -137.95 -15.64
C ALA A 1050 -23.62 -136.78 -16.51
N SER A 1051 -22.85 -137.07 -17.56
CA SER A 1051 -22.41 -136.06 -18.54
C SER A 1051 -23.47 -135.65 -19.56
N ALA A 1052 -24.65 -136.29 -19.60
CA ALA A 1052 -25.61 -136.16 -20.69
C ALA A 1052 -26.85 -135.27 -20.43
N ILE A 1053 -27.08 -134.77 -19.21
CA ILE A 1053 -28.26 -133.91 -18.91
C ILE A 1053 -27.81 -132.50 -18.47
N PRO A 1054 -27.78 -131.50 -19.37
CA PRO A 1054 -27.49 -130.12 -18.99
C PRO A 1054 -28.73 -129.43 -18.39
N ILE A 1055 -28.52 -128.69 -17.31
CA ILE A 1055 -29.50 -127.73 -16.79
C ILE A 1055 -29.33 -126.42 -17.55
N ARG A 1056 -30.39 -125.91 -18.16
CA ARG A 1056 -30.40 -124.64 -18.91
C ARG A 1056 -31.31 -123.64 -18.22
N ILE A 1057 -30.88 -122.39 -18.15
CA ILE A 1057 -31.66 -121.27 -17.66
C ILE A 1057 -31.76 -120.31 -18.84
N LEU A 1058 -32.97 -119.97 -19.27
CA LEU A 1058 -33.22 -119.04 -20.36
C LEU A 1058 -33.96 -117.82 -19.81
N SER A 1059 -33.78 -116.65 -20.41
CA SER A 1059 -34.66 -115.49 -20.17
C SER A 1059 -35.99 -115.69 -20.90
N LEU A 1060 -37.00 -114.89 -20.55
CA LEU A 1060 -38.35 -115.02 -21.12
C LEU A 1060 -38.41 -114.78 -22.64
N ASP A 1061 -37.46 -114.04 -23.21
CA ASP A 1061 -37.29 -113.82 -24.66
C ASP A 1061 -36.58 -115.00 -25.37
N GLY A 1062 -36.27 -116.08 -24.64
CA GLY A 1062 -35.72 -117.33 -25.17
C GLY A 1062 -34.19 -117.35 -25.28
N ARG A 1063 -33.47 -116.33 -24.81
CA ARG A 1063 -31.99 -116.35 -24.77
C ARG A 1063 -31.50 -117.25 -23.64
N LEU A 1064 -30.46 -118.04 -23.88
CA LEU A 1064 -29.81 -118.82 -22.85
C LEU A 1064 -29.04 -117.87 -21.90
N VAL A 1065 -29.41 -117.90 -20.63
CA VAL A 1065 -28.83 -117.10 -19.54
C VAL A 1065 -27.72 -117.86 -18.83
N ASP A 1066 -27.90 -119.16 -18.58
CA ASP A 1066 -26.87 -120.02 -17.99
C ASP A 1066 -27.08 -121.49 -18.38
N ILE A 1067 -26.00 -122.28 -18.42
CA ILE A 1067 -26.03 -123.73 -18.66
C ILE A 1067 -24.95 -124.44 -17.86
N PHE A 1068 -25.32 -125.50 -17.16
CA PHE A 1068 -24.36 -126.28 -16.38
C PHE A 1068 -24.76 -127.75 -16.26
N LYS A 1069 -23.81 -128.60 -15.90
CA LYS A 1069 -24.05 -130.03 -15.71
C LYS A 1069 -24.83 -130.29 -14.42
N ALA A 1070 -25.77 -131.21 -14.46
CA ALA A 1070 -26.49 -131.66 -13.27
C ALA A 1070 -25.50 -132.28 -12.25
N ALA A 1071 -25.45 -131.73 -11.03
CA ALA A 1071 -24.68 -132.27 -9.90
C ALA A 1071 -25.62 -132.53 -8.71
N PRO A 1072 -25.55 -133.68 -8.03
CA PRO A 1072 -26.34 -133.94 -6.82
C PRO A 1072 -26.10 -132.86 -5.77
N GLY A 1073 -27.14 -132.53 -5.00
CA GLY A 1073 -27.12 -131.44 -4.04
C GLY A 1073 -27.67 -130.11 -4.57
N LEU A 1074 -27.49 -129.05 -3.77
CA LEU A 1074 -28.04 -127.72 -4.04
C LEU A 1074 -27.15 -126.95 -5.03
N ASN A 1075 -27.73 -126.60 -6.17
CA ASN A 1075 -27.13 -125.77 -7.20
C ASN A 1075 -27.77 -124.37 -7.16
N ARG A 1076 -27.01 -123.36 -6.75
CA ARG A 1076 -27.46 -121.96 -6.69
C ARG A 1076 -26.82 -121.13 -7.80
N ARG A 1077 -27.61 -120.30 -8.48
CA ARG A 1077 -27.17 -119.35 -9.51
C ARG A 1077 -27.61 -117.94 -9.18
N GLN A 1078 -26.65 -117.02 -9.13
CA GLN A 1078 -26.93 -115.59 -9.00
C GLN A 1078 -27.47 -115.08 -10.34
N LEU A 1079 -28.65 -114.49 -10.32
CA LEU A 1079 -29.34 -113.99 -11.51
C LEU A 1079 -29.96 -112.63 -11.17
N PRO A 1080 -29.89 -111.65 -12.08
CA PRO A 1080 -30.62 -110.40 -11.92
C PRO A 1080 -32.11 -110.62 -11.69
N THR A 1081 -32.79 -109.61 -11.14
CA THR A 1081 -34.26 -109.60 -11.11
C THR A 1081 -34.79 -109.79 -12.52
N GLY A 1082 -35.60 -110.83 -12.73
CA GLY A 1082 -36.09 -111.19 -14.04
C GLY A 1082 -36.88 -112.49 -14.02
N VAL A 1083 -37.56 -112.76 -15.14
CA VAL A 1083 -38.29 -114.01 -15.35
C VAL A 1083 -37.47 -114.94 -16.22
N TYR A 1084 -37.26 -116.16 -15.74
CA TYR A 1084 -36.42 -117.18 -16.36
C TYR A 1084 -37.20 -118.47 -16.63
N ILE A 1085 -36.75 -119.27 -17.60
CA ILE A 1085 -37.22 -120.61 -17.90
C ILE A 1085 -36.08 -121.59 -17.60
N VAL A 1086 -36.28 -122.52 -16.68
CA VAL A 1086 -35.29 -123.51 -16.23
C VAL A 1086 -35.63 -124.86 -16.83
N TRP A 1087 -34.70 -125.48 -17.56
CA TRP A 1087 -34.80 -126.82 -18.12
C TRP A 1087 -33.85 -127.76 -17.38
N ILE A 1088 -34.36 -128.89 -16.89
CA ILE A 1088 -33.61 -129.99 -16.27
C ILE A 1088 -34.06 -131.28 -16.95
N GLY A 1089 -33.33 -131.75 -17.96
CA GLY A 1089 -33.83 -132.81 -18.84
C GLY A 1089 -35.14 -132.38 -19.49
N ASP A 1090 -36.20 -133.18 -19.34
CA ASP A 1090 -37.54 -132.89 -19.87
C ASP A 1090 -38.38 -131.96 -18.98
N ILE A 1091 -37.87 -131.58 -17.80
CA ILE A 1091 -38.59 -130.72 -16.86
C ILE A 1091 -38.29 -129.26 -17.18
N VAL A 1092 -39.30 -128.53 -17.64
CA VAL A 1092 -39.23 -127.09 -17.95
C VAL A 1092 -40.09 -126.29 -16.97
N ARG A 1093 -39.53 -125.28 -16.30
CA ARG A 1093 -40.28 -124.41 -15.35
C ARG A 1093 -39.98 -122.94 -15.54
N LYS A 1094 -41.02 -122.11 -15.48
CA LYS A 1094 -40.90 -120.64 -15.46
C LYS A 1094 -40.72 -120.20 -14.00
N VAL A 1095 -39.71 -119.37 -13.75
CA VAL A 1095 -39.32 -118.95 -12.41
C VAL A 1095 -39.03 -117.45 -12.41
N VAL A 1096 -39.48 -116.72 -11.39
CA VAL A 1096 -39.21 -115.29 -11.24
C VAL A 1096 -38.15 -115.10 -10.16
N VAL A 1097 -36.99 -114.59 -10.53
CA VAL A 1097 -35.96 -114.13 -9.58
C VAL A 1097 -36.25 -112.66 -9.31
N ARG A 1098 -36.36 -112.29 -8.04
CA ARG A 1098 -36.47 -110.89 -7.59
C ARG A 1098 -35.28 -110.61 -6.67
N ASN A 1099 -34.73 -109.40 -6.75
CA ASN A 1099 -33.73 -108.92 -5.79
C ASN A 1099 -34.37 -108.68 -4.42
#